data_AF-A0A3Q1BL80-F1
#
_entry.id   AF-A0A3Q1BL80-F1
#
_cell.length_a   1.000
_cell.length_b   1.000
_cell.length_c   1.000
_cell.angle_alpha   90.00
_cell.angle_beta   90.00
_cell.angle_gamma   90.00
#
_symmetry.space_group_name_H-M   'P 1'
#
loop_
_entity.id
_entity.type
_entity.pdbx_description
1 polymer ?
#
loop_
_entity_poly.entity_id
_entity_poly.type
_entity_poly.pdbx_seq_one_letter_code
_entity_poly.pdbx_strand_id
1 'polypeptide(L)'
;LKTRLQIPKMSYFFSLLCMCLDVCMVHAIRLAQFSPLLLPHPFITLWGGALIRASFLIFFAFTYPGSLPWMRSFEGLQSVGVLCLHFPVYISLLWALGQSTVDELWGWHSWERVLQGYVVTVVAWLYWSRYVSSWLTRTPSQKPEVDTSTPLKRLLGYMRPYVGRFVAVLVLVFLSSYGEMAMPQYTGRVADWIQNEEAPDAFTEAITMMTLMTVVSAVLEFVCDLMYNVTMSLIHTAVQGAVFQAVLKQEIAFFDAAKTGELVSRITTDTNDMSEALSEKLSLLMWYTARFGFLVFFMVRQSWKMTLLTCMGLPIIWVIPKLTGHFHQTIAVKVQESLAKANQVATETFSNMKTVRSFANEDGETERYRRQMEDTYALNKKESAAYAASTWANSMTTLALKLCILYYGGTLVTRGAVSSGDLVSFVLYELQFASSVEAVMRYYPEVKKAIGASQKIFEYLDRKPQLPPDGKLEPENLKGHIKFKNVTFSYSGKTDDKNLDVSLEVKPGQITALVGLNRSGKSTCVKLLERFYQPQSGEILLDGQPLQSYKDQYLHDKIAVVSQDCVLFARSVRENIKYGCEDISDEKMYRAAELASAHEFIMELSKGYDTDAGEKGGQVSGGQKQRISIARALIRKPKILILDTATSDLDTENEHRVYQALLKETAAENCSVLLIPNKMSAAEKANHIVVLNNGMVVEEGSHDELMKKDGLYAELVDKQNMSFQRNKEEEGNDIQ
;
A
#
# COMPACT_ATOMS: atom_id res chain seq x y z
N LEU A 1 -5.85 7.96 34.04
CA LEU A 1 -5.58 7.72 35.47
C LEU A 1 -4.20 8.28 35.82
N LYS A 2 -4.13 9.19 36.79
CA LYS A 2 -2.89 9.71 37.38
C LYS A 2 -2.23 8.59 38.20
N THR A 3 -1.12 8.05 37.74
CA THR A 3 -0.17 7.32 38.60
C THR A 3 1.00 8.26 38.88
N ARG A 4 0.96 8.91 40.05
CA ARG A 4 2.14 9.57 40.62
C ARG A 4 3.23 8.51 40.78
N LEU A 5 4.30 8.59 39.99
CA LEU A 5 5.58 8.01 40.36
C LEU A 5 6.02 8.69 41.67
N GLN A 6 5.85 8.01 42.80
CA GLN A 6 6.67 8.28 43.98
C GLN A 6 8.10 7.88 43.61
N ILE A 7 8.90 8.87 43.21
CA ILE A 7 10.35 8.74 43.18
C ILE A 7 10.77 8.51 44.64
N PRO A 8 11.31 7.35 45.03
CA PRO A 8 11.83 7.17 46.38
C PRO A 8 12.93 8.21 46.58
N LYS A 9 12.99 8.86 47.75
CA LYS A 9 14.07 9.79 48.12
C LYS A 9 15.41 9.12 47.75
N MET A 10 16.04 9.60 46.68
CA MET A 10 17.37 9.18 46.25
C MET A 10 18.30 9.31 47.46
N SER A 11 18.81 8.19 47.98
CA SER A 11 19.93 8.23 48.91
C SER A 11 21.17 8.56 48.09
N TYR A 12 21.36 9.85 47.77
CA TYR A 12 22.58 10.38 47.16
C TYR A 12 23.83 9.94 47.94
N PHE A 13 23.65 9.70 49.25
CA PHE A 13 24.67 9.19 50.15
C PHE A 13 25.19 7.79 49.76
N PHE A 14 24.34 6.87 49.29
CA PHE A 14 24.79 5.53 48.87
C PHE A 14 25.60 5.56 47.56
N SER A 15 25.21 6.42 46.61
CA SER A 15 25.96 6.58 45.36
C SER A 15 27.34 7.23 45.60
N LEU A 16 27.38 8.23 46.48
CA LEU A 16 28.63 8.86 46.92
C LEU A 16 29.53 7.86 47.67
N LEU A 17 28.96 7.04 48.56
CA LEU A 17 29.67 5.99 49.28
C LEU A 17 30.25 4.93 48.34
N CYS A 18 29.50 4.52 47.31
CA CYS A 18 29.96 3.56 46.32
C CYS A 18 31.11 4.11 45.48
N MET A 19 31.04 5.38 45.07
CA MET A 19 32.17 6.07 44.39
C MET A 19 33.40 6.17 45.30
N CYS A 20 33.23 6.54 46.57
CA CYS A 20 34.34 6.60 47.53
C CYS A 20 35.00 5.23 47.74
N LEU A 21 34.20 4.16 47.88
CA LEU A 21 34.70 2.79 48.03
C LEU A 21 35.44 2.30 46.79
N ASP A 22 34.93 2.63 45.61
CA ASP A 22 35.57 2.31 44.33
C ASP A 22 36.95 3.02 44.21
N VAL A 23 37.02 4.29 44.58
CA VAL A 23 38.28 5.07 44.60
C VAL A 23 39.27 4.50 45.62
N CYS A 24 38.81 4.15 46.82
CA CYS A 24 39.65 3.50 47.84
C CYS A 24 40.18 2.16 47.35
N MET A 25 39.36 1.39 46.63
CA MET A 25 39.75 0.09 46.10
C MET A 25 40.77 0.19 44.96
N VAL A 26 40.60 1.16 44.06
CA VAL A 26 41.60 1.47 43.04
C VAL A 26 42.93 1.87 43.70
N HIS A 27 42.92 2.67 44.77
CA HIS A 27 44.15 2.98 45.51
C HIS A 27 44.76 1.78 46.26
N ALA A 28 43.96 0.84 46.77
CA ALA A 28 44.45 -0.39 47.38
C ALA A 28 45.12 -1.31 46.34
N ILE A 29 44.55 -1.43 45.14
CA ILE A 29 45.13 -2.20 44.02
C ILE A 29 46.46 -1.57 43.57
N ARG A 30 46.56 -0.24 43.57
CA ARG A 30 47.82 0.49 43.30
C ARG A 30 48.93 0.10 44.28
N LEU A 31 48.61 0.02 45.58
CA LEU A 31 49.58 -0.36 46.62
C LEU A 31 50.02 -1.83 46.49
N ALA A 32 49.10 -2.73 46.12
CA ALA A 32 49.40 -4.15 45.91
C ALA A 32 50.32 -4.42 44.70
N GLN A 33 50.27 -3.58 43.66
CA GLN A 33 51.12 -3.70 42.47
C GLN A 33 52.59 -3.34 42.72
N PHE A 34 52.92 -2.61 43.80
CA PHE A 34 54.32 -2.34 44.20
C PHE A 34 54.98 -3.54 44.91
N SER A 35 54.30 -4.68 45.02
CA SER A 35 54.89 -5.91 45.55
C SER A 35 55.81 -6.58 44.51
N PRO A 36 57.02 -7.04 44.91
CA PRO A 36 58.04 -7.54 43.98
C PRO A 36 57.65 -8.82 43.21
N LEU A 37 56.55 -9.48 43.61
CA LEU A 37 56.03 -10.71 43.00
C LEU A 37 55.15 -10.48 41.75
N LEU A 38 54.53 -9.30 41.62
CA LEU A 38 53.53 -9.00 40.59
C LEU A 38 54.05 -8.08 39.47
N LEU A 39 55.26 -7.53 39.62
CA LEU A 39 55.95 -6.73 38.61
C LEU A 39 56.17 -7.42 37.23
N PRO A 40 56.44 -8.74 37.12
CA PRO A 40 56.81 -9.33 35.82
C PRO A 40 55.63 -9.60 34.87
N HIS A 41 54.37 -9.50 35.31
CA HIS A 41 53.20 -9.81 34.49
C HIS A 41 52.09 -8.74 34.54
N PRO A 42 52.28 -7.61 33.83
CA PRO A 42 51.49 -6.42 34.07
C PRO A 42 50.08 -6.47 33.42
N PHE A 43 49.83 -7.38 32.47
CA PHE A 43 48.48 -7.68 31.99
C PHE A 43 47.67 -8.54 32.98
N ILE A 44 48.33 -9.46 33.69
CA ILE A 44 47.68 -10.33 34.68
C ILE A 44 47.24 -9.48 35.88
N THR A 45 48.06 -8.50 36.28
CA THR A 45 47.72 -7.56 37.35
C THR A 45 46.60 -6.60 36.95
N LEU A 46 46.55 -6.18 35.68
CA LEU A 46 45.48 -5.33 35.12
C LEU A 46 44.13 -6.05 35.12
N TRP A 47 44.05 -7.24 34.52
CA TRP A 47 42.82 -8.03 34.46
C TRP A 47 42.42 -8.59 35.82
N GLY A 48 43.39 -9.05 36.64
CA GLY A 48 43.15 -9.49 38.01
C GLY A 48 42.62 -8.37 38.90
N GLY A 49 43.21 -7.17 38.83
CA GLY A 49 42.71 -5.99 39.55
C GLY A 49 41.30 -5.59 39.12
N ALA A 50 40.99 -5.66 37.82
CA ALA A 50 39.65 -5.39 37.29
C ALA A 50 38.59 -6.36 37.82
N LEU A 51 38.92 -7.66 37.87
CA LEU A 51 38.02 -8.70 38.36
C LEU A 51 37.80 -8.62 39.86
N ILE A 52 38.83 -8.28 40.62
CA ILE A 52 38.73 -8.05 42.07
C ILE A 52 37.83 -6.82 42.34
N ARG A 53 38.04 -5.72 41.61
CA ARG A 53 37.20 -4.51 41.65
C ARG A 53 35.74 -4.81 41.32
N ALA A 54 35.49 -5.54 40.24
CA ALA A 54 34.13 -5.94 39.84
C ALA A 54 33.45 -6.83 40.89
N SER A 55 34.16 -7.85 41.39
CA SER A 55 33.64 -8.78 42.39
C SER A 55 33.25 -8.06 43.69
N PHE A 56 34.05 -7.09 44.13
CA PHE A 56 33.78 -6.33 45.34
C PHE A 56 32.60 -5.36 45.18
N LEU A 57 32.51 -4.63 44.07
CA LEU A 57 31.37 -3.75 43.79
C LEU A 57 30.06 -4.52 43.66
N ILE A 58 30.10 -5.70 43.02
CA ILE A 58 28.95 -6.61 42.92
C ILE A 58 28.58 -7.15 44.31
N PHE A 59 29.55 -7.64 45.08
CA PHE A 59 29.31 -8.14 46.43
C PHE A 59 28.69 -7.06 47.33
N PHE A 60 29.20 -5.83 47.27
CA PHE A 60 28.69 -4.68 48.02
C PHE A 60 27.27 -4.29 47.60
N ALA A 61 26.97 -4.34 46.30
CA ALA A 61 25.62 -4.08 45.78
C ALA A 61 24.57 -5.09 46.26
N PHE A 62 24.96 -6.35 46.50
CA PHE A 62 24.07 -7.41 46.98
C PHE A 62 23.97 -7.49 48.52
N THR A 63 25.04 -7.18 49.25
CA THR A 63 25.09 -7.34 50.72
C THR A 63 24.66 -6.09 51.51
N TYR A 64 24.79 -4.88 50.95
CA TYR A 64 24.43 -3.67 51.68
C TYR A 64 22.89 -3.45 51.74
N PRO A 65 22.28 -3.28 52.93
CA PRO A 65 20.82 -3.15 53.08
C PRO A 65 20.23 -1.89 52.42
N GLY A 66 21.04 -0.84 52.26
CA GLY A 66 20.64 0.44 51.63
C GLY A 66 20.93 0.54 50.13
N SER A 67 21.28 -0.58 49.46
CA SER A 67 21.64 -0.55 48.04
C SER A 67 20.46 -0.21 47.14
N LEU A 68 20.70 0.61 46.12
CA LEU A 68 19.69 0.96 45.12
C LEU A 68 19.17 -0.29 44.39
N PRO A 69 17.85 -0.53 44.31
CA PRO A 69 17.28 -1.72 43.67
C PRO A 69 17.73 -1.94 42.22
N TRP A 70 18.00 -0.86 41.48
CA TRP A 70 18.48 -0.96 40.09
C TRP A 70 19.90 -1.53 39.98
N MET A 71 20.78 -1.35 40.97
CA MET A 71 22.15 -1.91 40.93
C MET A 71 22.16 -3.44 41.02
N ARG A 72 21.12 -4.04 41.61
CA ARG A 72 20.91 -5.50 41.66
C ARG A 72 20.22 -6.05 40.40
N SER A 73 19.76 -5.17 39.51
CA SER A 73 19.20 -5.57 38.22
C SER A 73 20.30 -5.98 37.24
N PHE A 74 19.92 -6.68 36.18
CA PHE A 74 20.83 -7.06 35.09
C PHE A 74 21.54 -5.84 34.48
N GLU A 75 20.84 -4.71 34.30
CA GLU A 75 21.42 -3.46 33.79
C GLU A 75 22.45 -2.85 34.76
N GLY A 76 22.19 -2.96 36.07
CA GLY A 76 23.12 -2.54 37.12
C GLY A 76 24.42 -3.33 37.10
N LEU A 77 24.33 -4.66 37.03
CA LEU A 77 25.49 -5.56 36.90
C LEU A 77 26.31 -5.28 35.63
N GLN A 78 25.64 -5.00 34.51
CA GLN A 78 26.30 -4.61 33.27
C GLN A 78 27.05 -3.28 33.39
N SER A 79 26.46 -2.27 34.03
CA SER A 79 27.13 -0.98 34.25
C SER A 79 28.39 -1.12 35.11
N VAL A 80 28.36 -1.98 36.13
CA VAL A 80 29.54 -2.31 36.95
C VAL A 80 30.60 -3.05 36.12
N GLY A 81 30.17 -3.98 35.26
CA GLY A 81 31.05 -4.66 34.30
C GLY A 81 31.75 -3.70 33.35
N VAL A 82 31.02 -2.75 32.75
CA VAL A 82 31.60 -1.72 31.87
C VAL A 82 32.58 -0.83 32.63
N LEU A 83 32.21 -0.36 33.83
CA LEU A 83 33.08 0.50 34.65
C LEU A 83 34.42 -0.18 34.99
N CYS A 84 34.39 -1.48 35.27
CA CYS A 84 35.58 -2.22 35.71
C CYS A 84 36.42 -2.76 34.54
N LEU A 85 35.79 -3.18 33.44
CA LEU A 85 36.46 -3.88 32.34
C LEU A 85 36.80 -2.97 31.15
N HIS A 86 36.18 -1.78 31.01
CA HIS A 86 36.44 -0.89 29.88
C HIS A 86 37.92 -0.54 29.73
N PHE A 87 38.60 -0.21 30.83
CA PHE A 87 40.00 0.19 30.78
C PHE A 87 40.97 -0.98 30.49
N PRO A 88 40.85 -2.17 31.14
CA PRO A 88 41.60 -3.37 30.73
C PRO A 88 41.39 -3.74 29.27
N VAL A 89 40.16 -3.65 28.78
CA VAL A 89 39.83 -3.89 27.37
C VAL A 89 40.52 -2.85 26.48
N TYR A 90 40.42 -1.55 26.80
CA TYR A 90 41.07 -0.45 26.07
C TYR A 90 42.60 -0.65 25.95
N ILE A 91 43.28 -0.94 27.06
CA ILE A 91 44.73 -1.19 27.07
C ILE A 91 45.11 -2.46 26.31
N SER A 92 44.32 -3.53 26.43
CA SER A 92 44.54 -4.76 25.66
C SER A 92 44.34 -4.51 24.15
N LEU A 93 43.42 -3.61 23.78
CA LEU A 93 43.18 -3.19 22.40
C LEU A 93 44.33 -2.34 21.86
N LEU A 94 44.81 -1.36 22.63
CA LEU A 94 45.98 -0.55 22.27
C LEU A 94 47.24 -1.38 22.10
N TRP A 95 47.42 -2.40 22.94
CA TRP A 95 48.49 -3.38 22.81
C TRP A 95 48.33 -4.22 21.53
N ALA A 96 47.13 -4.71 21.23
CA ALA A 96 46.84 -5.41 19.96
C ALA A 96 47.02 -4.52 18.72
N LEU A 97 46.81 -3.21 18.87
CA LEU A 97 47.05 -2.19 17.84
C LEU A 97 48.55 -1.83 17.72
N GLY A 98 49.42 -2.31 18.61
CA GLY A 98 50.88 -2.14 18.56
C GLY A 98 51.38 -0.79 19.08
N GLN A 99 50.65 -0.15 20.00
CA GLN A 99 51.11 1.07 20.68
C GLN A 99 51.91 0.75 21.95
N SER A 100 52.83 1.66 22.32
CA SER A 100 53.55 1.61 23.60
C SER A 100 52.55 1.76 24.74
N THR A 101 52.23 0.67 25.42
CA THR A 101 51.26 0.66 26.53
C THR A 101 51.92 0.83 27.90
N VAL A 102 53.25 1.03 27.95
CA VAL A 102 54.00 1.03 29.21
C VAL A 102 53.57 2.20 30.10
N ASP A 103 53.53 3.43 29.58
CA ASP A 103 53.10 4.61 30.36
C ASP A 103 51.61 4.59 30.72
N GLU A 104 50.79 3.95 29.87
CA GLU A 104 49.35 3.86 30.11
C GLU A 104 48.95 2.75 31.07
N LEU A 105 49.69 1.64 31.14
CA LEU A 105 49.43 0.56 32.10
C LEU A 105 49.54 1.04 33.55
N TRP A 106 50.50 1.91 33.82
CA TRP A 106 50.76 2.43 35.18
C TRP A 106 49.84 3.59 35.57
N GLY A 107 49.18 4.23 34.61
CA GLY A 107 48.31 5.39 34.81
C GLY A 107 46.84 5.11 35.16
N TRP A 108 46.37 3.85 35.18
CA TRP A 108 44.95 3.52 35.40
C TRP A 108 44.37 4.08 36.71
N HIS A 109 45.21 4.21 37.73
CA HIS A 109 44.83 4.64 39.06
C HIS A 109 44.75 6.16 39.22
N SER A 110 44.99 6.94 38.15
CA SER A 110 44.90 8.39 38.19
C SER A 110 43.45 8.86 38.26
N TRP A 111 43.23 9.97 38.97
CA TRP A 111 41.90 10.54 39.17
C TRP A 111 41.20 10.87 37.84
N GLU A 112 41.96 11.38 36.86
CA GLU A 112 41.46 11.71 35.52
C GLU A 112 40.88 10.49 34.80
N ARG A 113 41.53 9.32 34.90
CA ARG A 113 41.09 8.10 34.21
C ARG A 113 39.94 7.38 34.91
N VAL A 114 39.87 7.49 36.24
CA VAL A 114 38.68 7.05 37.00
C VAL A 114 37.47 7.86 36.56
N LEU A 115 37.62 9.20 36.44
CA LEU A 115 36.55 10.10 36.03
C LEU A 115 36.12 9.84 34.56
N GLN A 116 37.08 9.61 33.65
CA GLN A 116 36.80 9.15 32.29
C GLN A 116 36.03 7.82 32.27
N GLY A 117 36.40 6.86 33.14
CA GLY A 117 35.69 5.59 33.28
C GLY A 117 34.22 5.78 33.67
N TYR A 118 33.92 6.68 34.61
CA TYR A 118 32.55 7.04 34.97
C TYR A 118 31.79 7.69 33.80
N VAL A 119 32.42 8.63 33.07
CA VAL A 119 31.81 9.26 31.89
C VAL A 119 31.50 8.21 30.82
N VAL A 120 32.43 7.32 30.51
CA VAL A 120 32.24 6.23 29.54
C VAL A 120 31.13 5.29 30.00
N THR A 121 31.08 4.96 31.29
CA THR A 121 30.03 4.09 31.84
C THR A 121 28.66 4.75 31.76
N VAL A 122 28.56 6.07 31.99
CA VAL A 122 27.33 6.83 31.82
C VAL A 122 26.91 6.88 30.34
N VAL A 123 27.84 7.12 29.43
CA VAL A 123 27.57 7.11 27.98
C VAL A 123 27.17 5.71 27.50
N ALA A 124 27.85 4.67 27.95
CA ALA A 124 27.54 3.28 27.63
C ALA A 124 26.20 2.84 28.24
N TRP A 125 25.89 3.27 29.45
CA TRP A 125 24.59 3.03 30.09
C TRP A 125 23.47 3.78 29.36
N LEU A 126 23.66 5.04 28.96
CA LEU A 126 22.72 5.78 28.13
C LEU A 126 22.57 5.15 26.74
N TYR A 127 23.65 4.64 26.16
CA TYR A 127 23.63 3.88 24.91
C TYR A 127 22.84 2.58 25.07
N TRP A 128 23.13 1.80 26.11
CA TRP A 128 22.49 0.50 26.34
C TRP A 128 21.01 0.66 26.73
N SER A 129 20.69 1.50 27.70
CA SER A 129 19.32 1.74 28.18
C SER A 129 18.38 2.39 27.16
N ARG A 130 18.93 3.04 26.12
CA ARG A 130 18.14 3.72 25.09
C ARG A 130 18.16 3.01 23.74
N TYR A 131 19.26 2.35 23.37
CA TYR A 131 19.46 1.77 22.04
C TYR A 131 19.52 0.25 22.05
N VAL A 132 20.27 -0.37 22.98
CA VAL A 132 20.38 -1.84 23.01
C VAL A 132 19.18 -2.47 23.69
N SER A 133 18.70 -1.91 24.79
CA SER A 133 17.43 -2.29 25.40
C SER A 133 16.30 -2.01 24.43
N SER A 134 16.22 -0.89 23.70
CA SER A 134 15.13 -0.68 22.73
C SER A 134 15.22 -1.58 21.49
N TRP A 135 16.39 -2.14 21.19
CA TRP A 135 16.59 -3.15 20.15
C TRP A 135 16.22 -4.56 20.63
N LEU A 136 16.59 -4.95 21.85
CA LEU A 136 16.27 -6.24 22.48
C LEU A 136 14.87 -6.32 23.11
N THR A 137 14.36 -5.21 23.63
CA THR A 137 13.04 -5.04 24.29
C THR A 137 12.03 -4.33 23.40
N ARG A 138 12.30 -4.23 22.09
CA ARG A 138 11.20 -4.29 21.12
C ARG A 138 10.59 -5.68 21.24
N THR A 139 9.81 -5.90 22.30
CA THR A 139 8.59 -6.67 22.13
C THR A 139 7.89 -6.03 20.95
N PRO A 140 7.57 -6.81 19.90
CA PRO A 140 6.82 -6.28 18.77
C PRO A 140 5.62 -5.56 19.38
N SER A 141 5.48 -4.27 19.06
CA SER A 141 4.27 -3.55 19.45
C SER A 141 3.10 -4.42 19.00
N GLN A 142 2.12 -4.65 19.88
CA GLN A 142 0.87 -5.35 19.56
C GLN A 142 0.02 -4.54 18.56
N LYS A 143 0.59 -4.12 17.44
CA LYS A 143 -0.10 -4.19 16.16
C LYS A 143 0.14 -5.61 15.67
N PRO A 144 -0.88 -6.31 15.12
CA PRO A 144 -0.71 -7.69 14.68
C PRO A 144 0.58 -7.76 13.85
N GLU A 145 1.52 -8.60 14.27
CA GLU A 145 2.66 -8.96 13.44
C GLU A 145 2.04 -9.48 12.15
N VAL A 146 2.06 -8.64 11.13
CA VAL A 146 1.63 -9.03 9.80
C VAL A 146 2.61 -10.14 9.44
N ASP A 147 2.11 -11.38 9.47
CA ASP A 147 2.86 -12.57 9.10
C ASP A 147 3.35 -12.39 7.66
N THR A 148 4.54 -11.82 7.53
CA THR A 148 5.14 -11.40 6.27
C THR A 148 5.63 -12.62 5.49
N SER A 149 5.69 -13.78 6.14
CA SER A 149 6.06 -15.04 5.54
C SER A 149 5.03 -15.51 4.50
N THR A 150 3.75 -15.22 4.73
CA THR A 150 2.65 -15.67 3.86
C THR A 150 2.57 -14.85 2.55
N PRO A 151 2.58 -13.50 2.57
CA PRO A 151 2.70 -12.68 1.36
C PRO A 151 3.99 -12.92 0.59
N LEU A 152 5.13 -13.06 1.29
CA LEU A 152 6.43 -13.31 0.65
C LEU A 152 6.44 -14.65 -0.11
N LYS A 153 5.94 -15.73 0.49
CA LYS A 153 5.82 -17.04 -0.18
C LYS A 153 4.97 -16.97 -1.45
N ARG A 154 3.92 -16.14 -1.44
CA ARG A 154 3.05 -15.96 -2.61
C ARG A 154 3.70 -15.14 -3.70
N LEU A 155 4.41 -14.06 -3.35
CA LEU A 155 5.24 -13.31 -4.28
C LEU A 155 6.31 -14.20 -4.92
N LEU A 156 6.96 -15.05 -4.13
CA LEU A 156 7.87 -16.08 -4.63
C LEU A 156 7.19 -17.08 -5.58
N GLY A 157 5.90 -17.36 -5.37
CA GLY A 157 5.08 -18.14 -6.31
C GLY A 157 4.97 -17.52 -7.70
N TYR A 158 4.74 -16.21 -7.78
CA TYR A 158 4.71 -15.47 -9.05
C TYR A 158 6.11 -15.30 -9.68
N MET A 159 7.17 -15.31 -8.87
CA MET A 159 8.55 -15.31 -9.35
C MET A 159 9.04 -16.69 -9.82
N ARG A 160 8.34 -17.79 -9.44
CA ARG A 160 8.73 -19.18 -9.74
C ARG A 160 9.00 -19.48 -11.23
N PRO A 161 8.19 -18.99 -12.19
CA PRO A 161 8.45 -19.21 -13.62
C PRO A 161 9.77 -18.57 -14.10
N TYR A 162 10.28 -17.57 -13.37
CA TYR A 162 11.45 -16.77 -13.75
C TYR A 162 12.68 -17.03 -12.87
N VAL A 163 12.70 -18.10 -12.06
CA VAL A 163 13.79 -18.41 -11.12
C VAL A 163 15.15 -18.47 -11.83
N GLY A 164 15.22 -19.04 -13.03
CA GLY A 164 16.47 -19.06 -13.81
C GLY A 164 17.01 -17.68 -14.13
N ARG A 165 16.14 -16.69 -14.41
CA ARG A 165 16.55 -15.30 -14.64
C ARG A 165 17.01 -14.61 -13.36
N PHE A 166 16.33 -14.85 -12.24
CA PHE A 166 16.76 -14.32 -10.94
C PHE A 166 18.10 -14.88 -10.48
N VAL A 167 18.37 -16.17 -10.71
CA VAL A 167 19.68 -16.76 -10.43
C VAL A 167 20.76 -16.10 -11.29
N ALA A 168 20.50 -15.89 -12.59
CA ALA A 168 21.43 -15.18 -13.46
C ALA A 168 21.69 -13.73 -13.00
N VAL A 169 20.64 -12.98 -12.64
CA VAL A 169 20.75 -11.64 -12.07
C VAL A 169 21.61 -11.66 -10.81
N LEU A 170 21.37 -12.59 -9.88
CA LEU A 170 22.14 -12.70 -8.65
C LEU A 170 23.63 -12.95 -8.96
N VAL A 171 23.94 -13.86 -9.88
CA VAL A 171 25.33 -14.10 -10.32
C VAL A 171 25.96 -12.83 -10.91
N LEU A 172 25.24 -12.11 -11.77
CA LEU A 172 25.72 -10.86 -12.39
C LEU A 172 25.95 -9.74 -11.35
N VAL A 173 25.04 -9.58 -10.38
CA VAL A 173 25.20 -8.63 -9.26
C VAL A 173 26.47 -8.93 -8.48
N PHE A 174 26.73 -10.20 -8.16
CA PHE A 174 27.93 -10.59 -7.42
C PHE A 174 29.21 -10.32 -8.24
N LEU A 175 29.24 -10.67 -9.53
CA LEU A 175 30.39 -10.43 -10.40
C LEU A 175 30.66 -8.94 -10.62
N SER A 176 29.61 -8.15 -10.89
CA SER A 176 29.73 -6.70 -11.07
C SER A 176 30.21 -6.03 -9.79
N SER A 177 29.59 -6.35 -8.65
CA SER A 177 29.94 -5.80 -7.33
C SER A 177 31.40 -6.08 -6.96
N TYR A 178 31.93 -7.25 -7.31
CA TYR A 178 33.34 -7.56 -7.09
C TYR A 178 34.27 -6.60 -7.85
N GLY A 179 34.01 -6.37 -9.15
CA GLY A 179 34.85 -5.48 -9.95
C GLY A 179 34.73 -4.01 -9.54
N GLU A 180 33.53 -3.56 -9.16
CA GLU A 180 33.34 -2.19 -8.64
C GLU A 180 34.09 -1.97 -7.32
N MET A 181 34.04 -2.96 -6.41
CA MET A 181 34.74 -2.87 -5.13
C MET A 181 36.23 -3.14 -5.26
N ALA A 182 36.74 -3.66 -6.37
CA ALA A 182 38.18 -3.80 -6.59
C ALA A 182 38.87 -2.46 -6.92
N MET A 183 38.12 -1.45 -7.39
CA MET A 183 38.65 -0.18 -7.89
C MET A 183 39.56 0.57 -6.90
N PRO A 184 39.15 0.79 -5.63
CA PRO A 184 40.00 1.48 -4.66
C PRO A 184 41.37 0.84 -4.46
N GLN A 185 41.48 -0.49 -4.55
CA GLN A 185 42.73 -1.21 -4.40
C GLN A 185 43.72 -0.91 -5.54
N TYR A 186 43.24 -0.80 -6.78
CA TYR A 186 44.09 -0.43 -7.91
C TYR A 186 44.52 1.03 -7.82
N THR A 187 43.64 1.93 -7.36
CA THR A 187 43.99 3.32 -7.09
C THR A 187 45.10 3.43 -6.03
N GLY A 188 45.07 2.59 -4.98
CA GLY A 188 46.15 2.51 -4.01
C GLY A 188 47.47 2.04 -4.61
N ARG A 189 47.45 0.98 -5.43
CA ARG A 189 48.66 0.50 -6.12
C ARG A 189 49.28 1.57 -7.02
N VAL A 190 48.46 2.36 -7.70
CA VAL A 190 48.94 3.49 -8.50
C VAL A 190 49.57 4.56 -7.61
N ALA A 191 49.00 4.85 -6.44
CA ALA A 191 49.57 5.79 -5.48
C ALA A 191 50.93 5.31 -4.91
N ASP A 192 51.05 4.03 -4.58
CA ASP A 192 52.31 3.41 -4.15
C ASP A 192 53.38 3.49 -5.26
N TRP A 193 52.99 3.27 -6.53
CA TRP A 193 53.89 3.36 -7.67
C TRP A 193 54.44 4.78 -7.89
N ILE A 194 53.58 5.82 -7.82
CA ILE A 194 53.99 7.23 -7.97
C ILE A 194 55.05 7.60 -6.93
N GLN A 195 55.00 7.01 -5.73
CA GLN A 195 55.91 7.32 -4.65
C GLN A 195 57.26 6.58 -4.74
N ASN A 196 57.28 5.39 -5.34
CA ASN A 196 58.46 4.51 -5.36
C ASN A 196 59.24 4.50 -6.69
N GLU A 197 58.77 5.21 -7.73
CA GLU A 197 59.41 5.31 -9.06
C GLU A 197 59.83 3.96 -9.69
N GLU A 198 59.04 2.91 -9.48
CA GLU A 198 59.28 1.61 -10.11
C GLU A 198 58.88 1.62 -11.60
N ALA A 199 59.31 0.61 -12.37
CA ALA A 199 59.23 0.58 -13.83
C ALA A 199 57.87 1.04 -14.45
N PRO A 200 57.88 1.77 -15.59
CA PRO A 200 56.66 2.31 -16.25
C PRO A 200 55.64 1.26 -16.70
N ASP A 201 56.07 0.00 -16.84
CA ASP A 201 55.20 -1.11 -17.22
C ASP A 201 54.16 -1.43 -16.13
N ALA A 202 54.52 -1.31 -14.85
CA ALA A 202 53.61 -1.62 -13.72
C ALA A 202 52.46 -0.61 -13.58
N PHE A 203 52.71 0.66 -13.91
CA PHE A 203 51.68 1.70 -13.97
C PHE A 203 50.69 1.44 -15.10
N THR A 204 51.21 1.11 -16.29
CA THR A 204 50.38 0.79 -17.46
C THR A 204 49.56 -0.48 -17.21
N GLU A 205 50.13 -1.49 -16.56
CA GLU A 205 49.41 -2.70 -16.15
C GLU A 205 48.29 -2.39 -15.13
N ALA A 206 48.55 -1.57 -14.11
CA ALA A 206 47.55 -1.19 -13.11
C ALA A 206 46.38 -0.41 -13.73
N ILE A 207 46.65 0.56 -14.62
CA ILE A 207 45.60 1.33 -15.31
C ILE A 207 44.84 0.47 -16.33
N THR A 208 45.51 -0.41 -17.07
CA THR A 208 44.84 -1.30 -18.02
C THR A 208 43.93 -2.31 -17.32
N MET A 209 44.36 -2.87 -16.18
CA MET A 209 43.50 -3.72 -15.35
C MET A 209 42.33 -2.95 -14.74
N MET A 210 42.57 -1.74 -14.23
CA MET A 210 41.53 -0.86 -13.68
C MET A 210 40.47 -0.53 -14.73
N THR A 211 40.89 -0.09 -15.92
CA THR A 211 39.99 0.24 -17.04
C THR A 211 39.21 -0.98 -17.53
N LEU A 212 39.87 -2.13 -17.69
CA LEU A 212 39.21 -3.38 -18.07
C LEU A 212 38.15 -3.79 -17.02
N MET A 213 38.48 -3.77 -15.73
CA MET A 213 37.53 -4.10 -14.67
C MET A 213 36.34 -3.13 -14.65
N THR A 214 36.54 -1.82 -14.82
CA THR A 214 35.41 -0.89 -14.92
C THR A 214 34.50 -1.16 -16.10
N VAL A 215 35.07 -1.40 -17.28
CA VAL A 215 34.27 -1.63 -18.48
C VAL A 215 33.49 -2.93 -18.34
N VAL A 216 34.12 -3.99 -17.81
CA VAL A 216 33.46 -5.27 -17.56
C VAL A 216 32.35 -5.12 -16.51
N SER A 217 32.60 -4.48 -15.37
CA SER A 217 31.58 -4.23 -14.35
C SER A 217 30.40 -3.42 -14.88
N ALA A 218 30.66 -2.35 -15.64
CA ALA A 218 29.62 -1.51 -16.22
C ALA A 218 28.75 -2.28 -17.24
N VAL A 219 29.36 -3.14 -18.06
CA VAL A 219 28.62 -4.01 -19.00
C VAL A 219 27.79 -5.06 -18.24
N LEU A 220 28.36 -5.69 -17.21
CA LEU A 220 27.64 -6.66 -16.38
C LEU A 220 26.46 -6.01 -15.64
N GLU A 221 26.65 -4.80 -15.11
CA GLU A 221 25.60 -4.00 -14.47
C GLU A 221 24.48 -3.67 -15.47
N PHE A 222 24.84 -3.17 -16.66
CA PHE A 222 23.84 -2.88 -17.70
C PHE A 222 23.02 -4.12 -18.08
N VAL A 223 23.68 -5.26 -18.30
CA VAL A 223 22.99 -6.52 -18.62
C VAL A 223 22.12 -6.98 -17.46
N CYS A 224 22.62 -6.86 -16.23
CA CYS A 224 21.90 -7.21 -15.02
C CYS A 224 20.62 -6.37 -14.85
N ASP A 225 20.74 -5.05 -14.94
CA ASP A 225 19.62 -4.11 -14.81
C ASP A 225 18.58 -4.32 -15.92
N LEU A 226 19.03 -4.54 -17.16
CA LEU A 226 18.11 -4.84 -18.27
C LEU A 226 17.35 -6.14 -18.01
N MET A 227 18.06 -7.22 -17.65
CA MET A 227 17.43 -8.52 -17.36
C MET A 227 16.46 -8.44 -16.18
N TYR A 228 16.83 -7.72 -15.12
CA TYR A 228 16.02 -7.55 -13.93
C TYR A 228 14.75 -6.74 -14.23
N ASN A 229 14.88 -5.56 -14.85
CA ASN A 229 13.74 -4.68 -15.15
C ASN A 229 12.75 -5.34 -16.11
N VAL A 230 13.22 -6.05 -17.14
CA VAL A 230 12.35 -6.80 -18.06
C VAL A 230 11.61 -7.91 -17.32
N THR A 231 12.30 -8.67 -16.46
CA THR A 231 11.68 -9.76 -15.69
C THR A 231 10.63 -9.21 -14.72
N MET A 232 10.92 -8.08 -14.07
CA MET A 232 10.01 -7.48 -13.11
C MET A 232 8.79 -6.82 -13.77
N SER A 233 8.94 -6.25 -14.98
CA SER A 233 7.82 -5.75 -15.78
C SER A 233 6.85 -6.86 -16.21
N LEU A 234 7.36 -8.05 -16.55
CA LEU A 234 6.53 -9.23 -16.84
C LEU A 234 5.75 -9.71 -15.60
N ILE A 235 6.37 -9.67 -14.42
CA ILE A 235 5.71 -10.02 -13.17
C ILE A 235 4.63 -8.98 -12.84
N HIS A 236 4.93 -7.70 -12.98
CA HIS A 236 4.00 -6.60 -12.77
C HIS A 236 2.72 -6.76 -13.59
N THR A 237 2.87 -6.93 -14.90
CA THR A 237 1.74 -7.10 -15.84
C THR A 237 0.91 -8.36 -15.54
N ALA A 238 1.56 -9.47 -15.19
CA ALA A 238 0.88 -10.71 -14.81
C ALA A 238 0.07 -10.55 -13.50
N VAL A 239 0.64 -9.92 -12.48
CA VAL A 239 -0.04 -9.67 -11.19
C VAL A 239 -1.20 -8.71 -11.39
N GLN A 240 -1.01 -7.60 -12.10
CA GLN A 240 -2.08 -6.63 -12.34
C GLN A 240 -3.23 -7.24 -13.14
N GLY A 241 -2.94 -8.06 -14.16
CA GLY A 241 -3.95 -8.80 -14.91
C GLY A 241 -4.73 -9.79 -14.04
N ALA A 242 -4.04 -10.54 -13.18
CA ALA A 242 -4.68 -11.49 -12.27
C ALA A 242 -5.58 -10.80 -11.22
N VAL A 243 -5.13 -9.66 -10.66
CA VAL A 243 -5.92 -8.86 -9.72
C VAL A 243 -7.16 -8.29 -10.39
N PHE A 244 -7.01 -7.71 -11.59
CA PHE A 244 -8.14 -7.18 -12.35
C PHE A 244 -9.17 -8.28 -12.65
N GLN A 245 -8.72 -9.46 -13.09
CA GLN A 245 -9.59 -10.61 -13.33
C GLN A 245 -10.28 -11.11 -12.05
N ALA A 246 -9.57 -11.15 -10.91
CA ALA A 246 -10.13 -11.57 -9.63
C ALA A 246 -11.20 -10.61 -9.12
N VAL A 247 -11.01 -9.30 -9.32
CA VAL A 247 -12.01 -8.28 -8.95
C VAL A 247 -13.25 -8.37 -9.84
N LEU A 248 -13.09 -8.55 -11.16
CA LEU A 248 -14.23 -8.70 -12.07
C LEU A 248 -15.13 -9.90 -11.78
N LYS A 249 -14.59 -10.94 -11.11
CA LYS A 249 -15.35 -12.14 -10.71
C LYS A 249 -16.13 -11.97 -9.40
N GLN A 250 -15.94 -10.88 -8.66
CA GLN A 250 -16.65 -10.66 -7.40
C GLN A 250 -18.12 -10.31 -7.64
N GLU A 251 -18.97 -10.60 -6.66
CA GLU A 251 -20.39 -10.29 -6.72
C GLU A 251 -20.68 -8.78 -6.68
N ILE A 252 -21.84 -8.36 -7.19
CA ILE A 252 -22.24 -6.94 -7.18
C ILE A 252 -22.33 -6.35 -5.77
N ALA A 253 -22.67 -7.16 -4.76
CA ALA A 253 -22.68 -6.71 -3.36
C ALA A 253 -21.32 -6.15 -2.89
N PHE A 254 -20.20 -6.67 -3.43
CA PHE A 254 -18.87 -6.14 -3.15
C PHE A 254 -18.66 -4.74 -3.77
N PHE A 255 -19.17 -4.52 -4.98
CA PHE A 255 -19.10 -3.23 -5.68
C PHE A 255 -20.06 -2.18 -5.11
N ASP A 256 -21.23 -2.59 -4.62
CA ASP A 256 -22.18 -1.68 -3.97
C ASP A 256 -21.69 -1.23 -2.58
N ALA A 257 -20.87 -2.05 -1.90
CA ALA A 257 -20.31 -1.72 -0.59
C ALA A 257 -19.08 -0.79 -0.68
N ALA A 258 -18.34 -0.81 -1.78
CA ALA A 258 -17.09 -0.06 -1.96
C ALA A 258 -17.26 1.09 -2.97
N LYS A 259 -16.63 2.24 -2.74
CA LYS A 259 -16.67 3.34 -3.71
C LYS A 259 -15.87 2.96 -4.96
N THR A 260 -16.40 3.18 -6.16
CA THR A 260 -15.70 2.85 -7.43
C THR A 260 -14.29 3.44 -7.50
N GLY A 261 -14.10 4.71 -7.09
CA GLY A 261 -12.77 5.34 -7.08
C GLY A 261 -11.79 4.71 -6.08
N GLU A 262 -12.30 4.16 -4.98
CA GLU A 262 -11.49 3.42 -4.01
C GLU A 262 -11.04 2.07 -4.59
N LEU A 263 -11.93 1.34 -5.27
CA LEU A 263 -11.57 0.10 -5.95
C LEU A 263 -10.53 0.32 -7.04
N VAL A 264 -10.70 1.36 -7.87
CA VAL A 264 -9.71 1.71 -8.91
C VAL A 264 -8.37 2.02 -8.28
N SER A 265 -8.32 2.92 -7.30
CA SER A 265 -7.07 3.28 -6.62
C SER A 265 -6.39 2.07 -5.96
N ARG A 266 -7.16 1.14 -5.37
CA ARG A 266 -6.60 -0.07 -4.76
C ARG A 266 -6.07 -1.06 -5.80
N ILE A 267 -6.68 -1.14 -6.99
CA ILE A 267 -6.22 -2.05 -8.05
C ILE A 267 -5.03 -1.45 -8.80
N THR A 268 -5.03 -0.16 -9.08
CA THR A 268 -3.99 0.50 -9.87
C THR A 268 -2.87 1.03 -8.99
N THR A 269 -3.17 1.97 -8.09
CA THR A 269 -2.15 2.64 -7.26
C THR A 269 -1.49 1.67 -6.30
N ASP A 270 -2.24 0.90 -5.51
CA ASP A 270 -1.59 -0.01 -4.54
C ASP A 270 -0.77 -1.10 -5.25
N THR A 271 -1.24 -1.61 -6.40
CA THR A 271 -0.48 -2.59 -7.20
C THR A 271 0.76 -1.97 -7.84
N ASN A 272 0.66 -0.74 -8.34
CA ASN A 272 1.79 -0.03 -8.90
C ASN A 272 2.82 0.31 -7.82
N ASP A 273 2.40 0.90 -6.71
CA ASP A 273 3.27 1.24 -5.57
C ASP A 273 3.97 -0.02 -5.03
N MET A 274 3.24 -1.12 -4.89
CA MET A 274 3.80 -2.40 -4.45
C MET A 274 4.82 -2.92 -5.45
N SER A 275 4.50 -2.90 -6.75
CA SER A 275 5.37 -3.43 -7.79
C SER A 275 6.59 -2.56 -8.05
N GLU A 276 6.44 -1.24 -8.01
CA GLU A 276 7.52 -0.26 -8.17
C GLU A 276 8.46 -0.33 -6.98
N ALA A 277 7.92 -0.33 -5.75
CA ALA A 277 8.72 -0.48 -4.55
C ALA A 277 9.45 -1.84 -4.52
N LEU A 278 8.80 -2.92 -4.96
CA LEU A 278 9.44 -4.23 -5.04
C LEU A 278 10.44 -4.30 -6.21
N SER A 279 10.20 -3.63 -7.34
CA SER A 279 11.11 -3.63 -8.48
C SER A 279 12.36 -2.83 -8.15
N GLU A 280 12.22 -1.53 -7.88
CA GLU A 280 13.35 -0.64 -7.68
C GLU A 280 14.09 -0.93 -6.39
N LYS A 281 13.38 -0.99 -5.25
CA LYS A 281 14.04 -1.04 -3.93
C LYS A 281 14.64 -2.42 -3.64
N LEU A 282 14.06 -3.51 -4.16
CA LEU A 282 14.66 -4.83 -4.02
C LEU A 282 15.95 -4.94 -4.85
N SER A 283 15.97 -4.39 -6.06
CA SER A 283 17.18 -4.35 -6.90
C SER A 283 18.32 -3.65 -6.17
N LEU A 284 18.05 -2.43 -5.69
CA LEU A 284 19.02 -1.64 -4.93
C LEU A 284 19.45 -2.34 -3.65
N LEU A 285 18.53 -2.97 -2.93
CA LEU A 285 18.85 -3.74 -1.73
C LEU A 285 19.81 -4.91 -2.04
N MET A 286 19.53 -5.68 -3.10
CA MET A 286 20.41 -6.78 -3.52
C MET A 286 21.80 -6.26 -3.90
N TRP A 287 21.86 -5.18 -4.68
CA TRP A 287 23.10 -4.57 -5.13
C TRP A 287 23.94 -4.02 -3.96
N TYR A 288 23.37 -3.17 -3.12
CA TYR A 288 24.10 -2.62 -1.97
C TYR A 288 24.47 -3.66 -0.92
N THR A 289 23.70 -4.75 -0.78
CA THR A 289 24.06 -5.86 0.11
C THR A 289 25.29 -6.61 -0.43
N ALA A 290 25.33 -6.89 -1.74
CA ALA A 290 26.49 -7.51 -2.38
C ALA A 290 27.73 -6.61 -2.30
N ARG A 291 27.60 -5.32 -2.63
CA ARG A 291 28.67 -4.33 -2.49
C ARG A 291 29.18 -4.25 -1.07
N PHE A 292 28.29 -4.16 -0.07
CA PHE A 292 28.67 -4.14 1.34
C PHE A 292 29.49 -5.38 1.74
N GLY A 293 29.08 -6.57 1.29
CA GLY A 293 29.81 -7.82 1.54
C GLY A 293 31.23 -7.80 0.97
N PHE A 294 31.39 -7.44 -0.31
CA PHE A 294 32.71 -7.34 -0.95
C PHE A 294 33.55 -6.20 -0.39
N LEU A 295 32.94 -5.08 -0.04
CA LEU A 295 33.61 -3.95 0.60
C LEU A 295 34.26 -4.35 1.92
N VAL A 296 33.49 -5.00 2.81
CA VAL A 296 34.01 -5.52 4.08
C VAL A 296 35.13 -6.54 3.84
N PHE A 297 34.97 -7.41 2.84
CA PHE A 297 36.01 -8.37 2.44
C PHE A 297 37.34 -7.68 2.06
N PHE A 298 37.30 -6.64 1.21
CA PHE A 298 38.50 -5.90 0.83
C PHE A 298 39.10 -5.10 1.99
N MET A 299 38.28 -4.47 2.84
CA MET A 299 38.74 -3.73 4.01
C MET A 299 39.48 -4.64 5.00
N VAL A 300 38.91 -5.81 5.34
CA VAL A 300 39.53 -6.79 6.24
C VAL A 300 40.83 -7.34 5.66
N ARG A 301 40.85 -7.62 4.35
CA ARG A 301 42.05 -8.09 3.63
C ARG A 301 43.18 -7.06 3.69
N GLN A 302 42.87 -5.77 3.60
CA GLN A 302 43.85 -4.68 3.62
C GLN A 302 44.44 -4.48 5.02
N SER A 303 43.58 -4.24 6.01
CA SER A 303 43.98 -4.08 7.40
C SER A 303 42.80 -4.30 8.33
N TRP A 304 42.83 -5.41 9.07
CA TRP A 304 41.83 -5.68 10.10
C TRP A 304 41.84 -4.64 11.23
N LYS A 305 42.99 -3.99 11.50
CA LYS A 305 43.13 -2.92 12.51
C LYS A 305 42.34 -1.67 12.13
N MET A 306 42.49 -1.23 10.87
CA MET A 306 41.75 -0.08 10.34
C MET A 306 40.26 -0.38 10.22
N THR A 307 39.91 -1.61 9.79
CA THR A 307 38.52 -2.06 9.69
C THR A 307 37.83 -2.06 11.06
N LEU A 308 38.51 -2.52 12.11
CA LEU A 308 37.99 -2.50 13.46
C LEU A 308 37.70 -1.07 13.94
N LEU A 309 38.58 -0.11 13.62
CA LEU A 309 38.37 1.31 13.91
C LEU A 309 37.12 1.86 13.20
N THR A 310 36.93 1.54 11.92
CA THR A 310 35.72 1.94 11.18
C THR A 310 34.46 1.33 11.79
N CYS A 311 34.50 0.04 12.17
CA CYS A 311 33.40 -0.63 12.86
C CYS A 311 33.09 0.00 14.23
N MET A 312 34.10 0.47 14.98
CA MET A 312 33.92 1.22 16.22
C MET A 312 33.30 2.60 16.00
N GLY A 313 33.45 3.18 14.81
CA GLY A 313 32.82 4.44 14.42
C GLY A 313 31.32 4.30 14.09
N LEU A 314 30.84 3.10 13.73
CA LEU A 314 29.44 2.85 13.35
C LEU A 314 28.42 3.31 14.41
N PRO A 315 28.55 2.99 15.72
CA PRO A 315 27.64 3.47 16.74
C PRO A 315 27.50 5.00 16.76
N ILE A 316 28.59 5.74 16.51
CA ILE A 316 28.61 7.20 16.53
C ILE A 316 27.85 7.75 15.31
N ILE A 317 28.12 7.21 14.12
CA ILE A 317 27.41 7.53 12.86
C ILE A 317 25.91 7.26 13.01
N TRP A 318 25.50 6.31 13.85
CA TRP A 318 24.10 5.94 14.01
C TRP A 318 23.35 6.76 15.06
N VAL A 319 23.99 7.03 16.20
CA VAL A 319 23.33 7.67 17.35
C VAL A 319 23.00 9.13 17.07
N ILE A 320 23.95 9.88 16.48
CA ILE A 320 23.80 11.32 16.28
C ILE A 320 22.67 11.62 15.28
N PRO A 321 22.65 11.04 14.06
CA PRO A 321 21.59 11.28 13.08
C PRO A 321 20.22 10.76 13.53
N LYS A 322 20.16 9.69 14.34
CA LYS A 322 18.87 9.21 14.86
C LYS A 322 18.26 10.17 15.88
N LEU A 323 19.08 10.80 16.73
CA LEU A 323 18.61 11.78 17.70
C LEU A 323 18.11 13.05 17.01
N THR A 324 18.90 13.60 16.08
CA THR A 324 18.54 14.81 15.33
C THR A 324 17.40 14.55 14.34
N GLY A 325 17.41 13.37 13.71
CA GLY A 325 16.40 12.92 12.76
C GLY A 325 15.03 12.71 13.41
N HIS A 326 14.96 12.22 14.66
CA HIS A 326 13.67 12.08 15.37
C HIS A 326 12.98 13.43 15.59
N PHE A 327 13.75 14.47 15.92
CA PHE A 327 13.21 15.82 16.07
C PHE A 327 12.70 16.38 14.73
N HIS A 328 13.50 16.23 13.66
CA HIS A 328 13.09 16.60 12.31
C HIS A 328 11.81 15.87 11.87
N GLN A 329 11.75 14.54 12.02
CA GLN A 329 10.61 13.73 11.64
C GLN A 329 9.33 14.12 12.42
N THR A 330 9.45 14.46 13.70
CA THR A 330 8.30 14.89 14.52
C THR A 330 7.71 16.21 14.03
N ILE A 331 8.54 17.13 13.53
CA ILE A 331 8.07 18.39 12.96
C ILE A 331 7.51 18.17 11.54
N ALA A 332 8.16 17.33 10.73
CA ALA A 332 7.71 16.97 9.39
C ALA A 332 6.28 16.37 9.41
N VAL A 333 5.97 15.53 10.39
CA VAL A 333 4.60 15.00 10.57
C VAL A 333 3.59 16.12 10.82
N LYS A 334 3.93 17.12 11.64
CA LYS A 334 3.03 18.28 11.90
C LYS A 334 2.85 19.14 10.65
N VAL A 335 3.90 19.31 9.85
CA VAL A 335 3.82 19.99 8.55
C VAL A 335 2.86 19.26 7.62
N GLN A 336 2.98 17.93 7.52
CA GLN A 336 2.10 17.10 6.70
C GLN A 336 0.64 17.16 7.17
N GLU A 337 0.37 17.14 8.48
CA GLU A 337 -0.98 17.33 9.04
C GLU A 337 -1.56 18.71 8.71
N SER A 338 -0.74 19.77 8.77
CA SER A 338 -1.15 21.14 8.42
C SER A 338 -1.46 21.27 6.93
N LEU A 339 -0.63 20.69 6.07
CA LEU A 339 -0.86 20.62 4.62
C LEU A 339 -2.15 19.84 4.29
N ALA A 340 -2.43 18.75 4.99
CA ALA A 340 -3.65 17.99 4.80
C ALA A 340 -4.91 18.83 5.07
N LYS A 341 -4.89 19.70 6.09
CA LYS A 341 -5.98 20.65 6.37
C LYS A 341 -6.14 21.69 5.26
N ALA A 342 -5.05 22.25 4.76
CA ALA A 342 -5.09 23.18 3.61
C ALA A 342 -5.67 22.50 2.35
N ASN A 343 -5.20 21.29 2.05
CA ASN A 343 -5.71 20.48 0.93
C ASN A 343 -7.19 20.13 1.09
N GLN A 344 -7.66 19.89 2.33
CA GLN A 344 -9.06 19.64 2.60
C GLN A 344 -9.93 20.85 2.24
N VAL A 345 -9.49 22.07 2.60
CA VAL A 345 -10.17 23.31 2.20
C VAL A 345 -10.23 23.42 0.68
N ALA A 346 -9.09 23.27 -0.01
CA ALA A 346 -9.06 23.35 -1.47
C ALA A 346 -9.97 22.30 -2.14
N THR A 347 -9.97 21.07 -1.63
CA THR A 347 -10.82 19.99 -2.15
C THR A 347 -12.30 20.31 -1.97
N GLU A 348 -12.69 20.84 -0.80
CA GLU A 348 -14.06 21.26 -0.50
C GLU A 348 -14.50 22.39 -1.44
N THR A 349 -13.66 23.42 -1.63
CA THR A 349 -13.93 24.58 -2.49
C THR A 349 -14.08 24.17 -3.95
N PHE A 350 -13.14 23.39 -4.51
CA PHE A 350 -13.17 23.01 -5.93
C PHE A 350 -14.27 21.98 -6.24
N SER A 351 -14.57 21.06 -5.33
CA SER A 351 -15.66 20.10 -5.51
C SER A 351 -17.03 20.79 -5.57
N ASN A 352 -17.15 21.95 -4.92
CA ASN A 352 -18.38 22.74 -4.85
C ASN A 352 -18.25 24.09 -5.57
N MET A 353 -17.44 24.17 -6.63
CA MET A 353 -17.14 25.44 -7.30
C MET A 353 -18.39 26.19 -7.80
N LYS A 354 -19.44 25.46 -8.23
CA LYS A 354 -20.72 26.07 -8.62
C LYS A 354 -21.39 26.81 -7.46
N THR A 355 -21.33 26.24 -6.27
CA THR A 355 -21.85 26.85 -5.03
C THR A 355 -21.02 28.06 -4.65
N VAL A 356 -19.69 27.94 -4.66
CA VAL A 356 -18.79 29.06 -4.35
C VAL A 356 -19.10 30.26 -5.26
N ARG A 357 -19.26 30.02 -6.57
CA ARG A 357 -19.64 31.07 -7.53
C ARG A 357 -21.06 31.57 -7.36
N SER A 358 -22.04 30.70 -7.09
CA SER A 358 -23.43 31.12 -6.92
C SER A 358 -23.62 32.03 -5.69
N PHE A 359 -22.73 31.89 -4.70
CA PHE A 359 -22.71 32.71 -3.49
C PHE A 359 -21.63 33.81 -3.49
N ALA A 360 -20.90 34.00 -4.59
CA ALA A 360 -19.84 35.00 -4.74
C ALA A 360 -18.83 35.03 -3.57
N ASN A 361 -18.44 33.85 -3.05
CA ASN A 361 -17.59 33.69 -1.87
C ASN A 361 -16.14 33.28 -2.21
N GLU A 362 -15.65 33.61 -3.40
CA GLU A 362 -14.30 33.28 -3.85
C GLU A 362 -13.22 33.87 -2.92
N ASP A 363 -13.38 35.13 -2.51
CA ASP A 363 -12.44 35.82 -1.61
C ASP A 363 -12.44 35.21 -0.20
N GLY A 364 -13.62 34.81 0.30
CA GLY A 364 -13.77 34.18 1.61
C GLY A 364 -13.06 32.83 1.70
N GLU A 365 -13.22 31.98 0.67
CA GLU A 365 -12.49 30.71 0.58
C GLU A 365 -10.99 30.91 0.35
N THR A 366 -10.60 31.94 -0.41
CA THR A 366 -9.18 32.31 -0.60
C THR A 366 -8.52 32.67 0.74
N GLU A 367 -9.19 33.48 1.58
CA GLU A 367 -8.71 33.87 2.90
C GLU A 367 -8.63 32.66 3.86
N ARG A 368 -9.63 31.76 3.82
CA ARG A 368 -9.63 30.52 4.60
C ARG A 368 -8.45 29.64 4.25
N TYR A 369 -8.14 29.48 2.95
CA TYR A 369 -6.96 28.74 2.49
C TYR A 369 -5.65 29.42 2.91
N ARG A 370 -5.58 30.76 2.78
CA ARG A 370 -4.41 31.56 3.18
C ARG A 370 -4.02 31.33 4.64
N ARG A 371 -4.99 31.33 5.57
CA ARG A 371 -4.73 31.08 7.00
C ARG A 371 -4.13 29.70 7.27
N GLN A 372 -4.65 28.65 6.63
CA GLN A 372 -4.08 27.30 6.75
C GLN A 372 -2.65 27.24 6.18
N MET A 373 -2.37 28.04 5.15
CA MET A 373 -1.03 28.13 4.58
C MET A 373 -0.04 28.90 5.45
N GLU A 374 -0.49 29.91 6.20
CA GLU A 374 0.36 30.61 7.18
C GLU A 374 0.79 29.69 8.34
N ASP A 375 -0.14 28.90 8.88
CA ASP A 375 0.17 27.89 9.90
C ASP A 375 1.20 26.87 9.38
N THR A 376 1.02 26.42 8.14
CA THR A 376 1.95 25.53 7.47
C THR A 376 3.32 26.17 7.28
N TYR A 377 3.38 27.44 6.88
CA TYR A 377 4.62 28.19 6.70
C TYR A 377 5.41 28.33 8.03
N ALA A 378 4.73 28.62 9.14
CA ALA A 378 5.34 28.70 10.45
C ALA A 378 5.95 27.35 10.90
N LEU A 379 5.32 26.23 10.54
CA LEU A 379 5.85 24.89 10.79
C LEU A 379 7.02 24.55 9.85
N ASN A 380 6.91 24.86 8.55
CA ASN A 380 7.98 24.67 7.57
C ASN A 380 9.27 25.38 7.96
N LYS A 381 9.18 26.58 8.53
CA LYS A 381 10.37 27.30 9.03
C LYS A 381 11.09 26.52 10.13
N LYS A 382 10.33 25.92 11.06
CA LYS A 382 10.90 25.07 12.13
C LYS A 382 11.46 23.77 11.57
N GLU A 383 10.76 23.15 10.61
CA GLU A 383 11.22 21.94 9.94
C GLU A 383 12.53 22.18 9.19
N SER A 384 12.62 23.27 8.43
CA SER A 384 13.81 23.66 7.66
C SER A 384 15.02 23.86 8.59
N ALA A 385 14.82 24.51 9.74
CA ALA A 385 15.86 24.66 10.74
C ALA A 385 16.28 23.30 11.35
N ALA A 386 15.32 22.43 11.65
CA ALA A 386 15.58 21.08 12.17
C ALA A 386 16.32 20.20 11.13
N TYR A 387 15.95 20.32 9.85
CA TYR A 387 16.60 19.64 8.73
C TYR A 387 18.05 20.10 8.57
N ALA A 388 18.29 21.42 8.58
CA ALA A 388 19.63 21.99 8.49
C ALA A 388 20.51 21.52 9.66
N ALA A 389 19.99 21.56 10.89
CA ALA A 389 20.70 21.08 12.08
C ALA A 389 21.01 19.58 12.00
N SER A 390 20.07 18.75 11.53
CA SER A 390 20.27 17.31 11.36
C SER A 390 21.30 16.99 10.28
N THR A 391 21.25 17.69 9.15
CA THR A 391 22.20 17.53 8.04
C THR A 391 23.61 17.95 8.46
N TRP A 392 23.74 19.07 9.19
CA TRP A 392 25.01 19.52 9.74
C TRP A 392 25.57 18.51 10.74
N ALA A 393 24.76 18.00 11.68
CA ALA A 393 25.19 17.01 12.66
C ALA A 393 25.69 15.70 12.00
N ASN A 394 24.99 15.22 10.97
CA ASN A 394 25.41 14.04 10.21
C ASN A 394 26.74 14.28 9.46
N SER A 395 26.87 15.44 8.82
CA SER A 395 28.08 15.82 8.08
C SER A 395 29.30 15.96 9.00
N MET A 396 29.14 16.59 10.17
CA MET A 396 30.19 16.73 11.18
C MET A 396 30.64 15.38 11.72
N THR A 397 29.70 14.47 11.99
CA THR A 397 30.02 13.12 12.48
C THR A 397 30.83 12.33 11.46
N THR A 398 30.43 12.40 10.19
CA THR A 398 31.13 11.73 9.08
C THR A 398 32.54 12.34 8.88
N LEU A 399 32.67 13.66 8.96
CA LEU A 399 33.96 14.34 8.83
C LEU A 399 34.90 14.02 10.00
N ALA A 400 34.38 13.95 11.23
CA ALA A 400 35.15 13.55 12.40
C ALA A 400 35.70 12.13 12.27
N LEU A 401 34.90 11.18 11.76
CA LEU A 401 35.35 9.81 11.54
C LEU A 401 36.48 9.73 10.50
N LYS A 402 36.36 10.47 9.39
CA LYS A 402 37.41 10.58 8.37
C LYS A 402 38.72 11.11 8.96
N LEU A 403 38.63 12.15 9.79
CA LEU A 403 39.80 12.70 10.47
C LEU A 403 40.45 11.68 11.42
N CYS A 404 39.65 10.92 12.17
CA CYS A 404 40.15 9.85 13.02
C CYS A 404 40.86 8.75 12.22
N ILE A 405 40.29 8.32 11.10
CA ILE A 405 40.86 7.31 10.22
C ILE A 405 42.15 7.81 9.56
N LEU A 406 42.17 9.06 9.08
CA LEU A 406 43.36 9.68 8.51
C LEU A 406 44.49 9.83 9.54
N TYR A 407 44.17 10.25 10.77
CA TYR A 407 45.16 10.38 11.85
C TYR A 407 45.74 9.03 12.25
N TYR A 408 44.89 8.03 12.49
CA TYR A 408 45.33 6.70 12.90
C TYR A 408 46.04 5.95 11.76
N GLY A 409 45.47 6.00 10.55
CA GLY A 409 46.05 5.43 9.35
C GLY A 409 47.40 6.06 9.00
N GLY A 410 47.51 7.39 9.07
CA GLY A 410 48.79 8.09 8.92
C GLY A 410 49.83 7.67 9.96
N THR A 411 49.42 7.41 11.19
CA THR A 411 50.31 6.87 12.25
C THR A 411 50.76 5.42 11.95
N LEU A 412 49.92 4.62 11.29
CA LEU A 412 50.30 3.27 10.84
C LEU A 412 51.29 3.32 9.67
N VAL A 413 51.13 4.29 8.77
CA VAL A 413 52.06 4.53 7.66
C VAL A 413 53.43 5.02 8.17
N THR A 414 53.47 5.96 9.12
CA THR A 414 54.75 6.44 9.69
C THR A 414 55.51 5.34 10.46
N ARG A 415 54.82 4.31 10.93
CA ARG A 415 55.40 3.13 11.58
C ARG A 415 55.74 1.99 10.62
N GLY A 416 55.50 2.16 9.31
CA GLY A 416 55.76 1.15 8.28
C GLY A 416 54.85 -0.07 8.33
N ALA A 417 53.71 -0.01 9.04
CA ALA A 417 52.79 -1.14 9.18
C ALA A 417 51.80 -1.27 8.00
N VAL A 418 51.58 -0.19 7.24
CA VAL A 418 50.67 -0.07 6.09
C VAL A 418 51.31 0.87 5.07
N SER A 419 51.15 0.63 3.76
CA SER A 419 51.66 1.53 2.72
C SER A 419 50.82 2.81 2.59
N SER A 420 51.35 3.83 1.92
CA SER A 420 50.58 5.06 1.61
C SER A 420 49.43 4.78 0.64
N GLY A 421 49.63 3.89 -0.34
CA GLY A 421 48.60 3.43 -1.27
C GLY A 421 47.50 2.59 -0.61
N ASP A 422 47.85 1.77 0.38
CA ASP A 422 46.89 1.05 1.20
C ASP A 422 46.02 2.00 2.02
N LEU A 423 46.60 3.10 2.53
CA LEU A 423 45.85 4.15 3.22
C LEU A 423 44.89 4.88 2.27
N VAL A 424 45.32 5.20 1.05
CA VAL A 424 44.45 5.79 0.01
C VAL A 424 43.29 4.86 -0.32
N SER A 425 43.57 3.57 -0.55
CA SER A 425 42.54 2.54 -0.79
C SER A 425 41.54 2.48 0.35
N PHE A 426 42.04 2.51 1.60
CA PHE A 426 41.20 2.41 2.78
C PHE A 426 40.27 3.62 2.95
N VAL A 427 40.76 4.84 2.69
CA VAL A 427 39.93 6.06 2.72
C VAL A 427 38.82 6.00 1.66
N LEU A 428 39.13 5.50 0.46
CA LEU A 428 38.13 5.30 -0.60
C LEU A 428 37.09 4.23 -0.20
N TYR A 429 37.50 3.14 0.45
CA TYR A 429 36.57 2.14 0.98
C TYR A 429 35.69 2.69 2.10
N GLU A 430 36.23 3.50 3.00
CA GLU A 430 35.47 4.16 4.07
C GLU A 430 34.36 5.06 3.51
N LEU A 431 34.64 5.83 2.46
CA LEU A 431 33.64 6.67 1.79
C LEU A 431 32.47 5.83 1.27
N GLN A 432 32.76 4.69 0.65
CA GLN A 432 31.74 3.77 0.14
C GLN A 432 31.01 3.03 1.27
N PHE A 433 31.67 2.77 2.39
CA PHE A 433 31.12 2.06 3.54
C PHE A 433 29.93 2.77 4.16
N ALA A 434 30.06 4.07 4.43
CA ALA A 434 28.97 4.88 4.97
C ALA A 434 27.75 4.85 4.03
N SER A 435 27.98 5.06 2.72
CA SER A 435 26.90 5.06 1.72
C SER A 435 26.22 3.70 1.56
N SER A 436 26.98 2.60 1.61
CA SER A 436 26.44 1.24 1.47
C SER A 436 25.59 0.84 2.68
N VAL A 437 26.04 1.18 3.88
CA VAL A 437 25.29 0.95 5.13
C VAL A 437 24.00 1.79 5.14
N GLU A 438 24.09 3.07 4.77
CA GLU A 438 22.91 3.94 4.68
C GLU A 438 21.88 3.40 3.68
N ALA A 439 22.33 2.99 2.49
CA ALA A 439 21.47 2.43 1.46
C ALA A 439 20.75 1.15 1.92
N VAL A 440 21.46 0.18 2.49
CA VAL A 440 20.84 -1.06 3.01
C VAL A 440 19.81 -0.74 4.09
N MET A 441 20.13 0.18 5.01
CA MET A 441 19.21 0.56 6.10
C MET A 441 18.00 1.35 5.63
N ARG A 442 18.10 2.07 4.50
CA ARG A 442 16.99 2.77 3.87
C ARG A 442 16.08 1.82 3.10
N TYR A 443 16.66 0.96 2.25
CA TYR A 443 15.90 0.12 1.33
C TYR A 443 15.30 -1.12 2.01
N TYR A 444 15.93 -1.67 3.05
CA TYR A 444 15.39 -2.85 3.74
C TYR A 444 13.98 -2.61 4.34
N PRO A 445 13.73 -1.53 5.11
CA PRO A 445 12.39 -1.19 5.57
C PRO A 445 11.41 -0.91 4.44
N GLU A 446 11.84 -0.28 3.34
CA GLU A 446 11.00 0.01 2.18
C GLU A 446 10.51 -1.28 1.50
N VAL A 447 11.40 -2.25 1.26
CA VAL A 447 11.04 -3.57 0.74
C VAL A 447 10.09 -4.30 1.69
N LYS A 448 10.37 -4.28 3.01
CA LYS A 448 9.47 -4.90 4.01
C LYS A 448 8.08 -4.26 4.00
N LYS A 449 8.01 -2.93 3.86
CA LYS A 449 6.75 -2.19 3.73
C LYS A 449 5.99 -2.59 2.46
N ALA A 450 6.68 -2.71 1.32
CA ALA A 450 6.09 -3.16 0.06
C ALA A 450 5.51 -4.58 0.15
N ILE A 451 6.24 -5.51 0.77
CA ILE A 451 5.74 -6.87 1.03
C ILE A 451 4.49 -6.83 1.93
N GLY A 452 4.48 -5.99 2.96
CA GLY A 452 3.30 -5.80 3.80
C GLY A 452 2.10 -5.22 3.05
N ALA A 453 2.33 -4.23 2.17
CA ALA A 453 1.29 -3.64 1.33
C ALA A 453 0.68 -4.65 0.35
N SER A 454 1.49 -5.59 -0.16
CA SER A 454 1.02 -6.66 -1.05
C SER A 454 -0.05 -7.57 -0.43
N GLN A 455 -0.14 -7.63 0.91
CA GLN A 455 -1.13 -8.47 1.59
C GLN A 455 -2.57 -8.13 1.19
N LYS A 456 -2.90 -6.84 1.06
CA LYS A 456 -4.25 -6.40 0.66
C LYS A 456 -4.57 -6.78 -0.79
N ILE A 457 -3.57 -6.75 -1.67
CA ILE A 457 -3.73 -7.19 -3.06
C ILE A 457 -4.03 -8.68 -3.10
N PHE A 458 -3.33 -9.49 -2.28
CA PHE A 458 -3.62 -10.91 -2.16
C PHE A 458 -4.96 -11.20 -1.48
N GLU A 459 -5.44 -10.34 -0.59
CA GLU A 459 -6.79 -10.43 -0.03
C GLU A 459 -7.85 -10.33 -1.14
N TYR A 460 -7.68 -9.40 -2.10
CA TYR A 460 -8.55 -9.31 -3.27
C TYR A 460 -8.44 -10.53 -4.19
N LEU A 461 -7.22 -11.02 -4.40
CA LEU A 461 -6.97 -12.15 -5.28
C LEU A 461 -7.52 -13.47 -4.73
N ASP A 462 -7.51 -13.63 -3.40
CA ASP A 462 -8.01 -14.81 -2.70
C ASP A 462 -9.50 -14.75 -2.39
N ARG A 463 -10.11 -13.56 -2.43
CA ARG A 463 -11.53 -13.38 -2.14
C ARG A 463 -12.32 -14.26 -3.10
N LYS A 464 -12.93 -15.30 -2.56
CA LYS A 464 -13.87 -16.12 -3.32
C LYS A 464 -15.21 -15.37 -3.37
N PRO A 465 -15.82 -15.23 -4.55
CA PRO A 465 -17.15 -14.65 -4.66
C PRO A 465 -18.11 -15.41 -3.74
N GLN A 466 -19.00 -14.67 -3.07
CA GLN A 466 -19.95 -15.29 -2.13
C GLN A 466 -21.09 -16.03 -2.85
N LEU A 467 -21.26 -15.77 -4.14
CA LEU A 467 -22.19 -16.51 -4.99
C LEU A 467 -21.62 -17.93 -5.25
N PRO A 468 -22.41 -19.00 -5.01
CA PRO A 468 -22.02 -20.40 -5.21
C PRO A 468 -21.64 -20.70 -6.66
N PRO A 469 -20.93 -21.82 -6.93
CA PRO A 469 -20.26 -22.11 -8.20
C PRO A 469 -21.16 -21.98 -9.43
N ASP A 470 -20.54 -21.65 -10.57
CA ASP A 470 -21.16 -21.62 -11.89
C ASP A 470 -22.08 -22.84 -12.09
N GLY A 471 -23.38 -22.58 -12.23
CA GLY A 471 -24.32 -23.60 -12.67
C GLY A 471 -23.87 -24.17 -14.02
N LYS A 472 -24.32 -25.38 -14.33
CA LYS A 472 -23.92 -26.10 -15.55
C LYS A 472 -25.03 -26.20 -16.59
N LEU A 473 -26.25 -25.77 -16.27
CA LEU A 473 -27.37 -25.86 -17.19
C LEU A 473 -27.28 -24.78 -18.28
N GLU A 474 -27.33 -25.24 -19.53
CA GLU A 474 -27.41 -24.45 -20.75
C GLU A 474 -28.41 -25.13 -21.71
N PRO A 475 -29.72 -25.17 -21.41
CA PRO A 475 -30.68 -25.83 -22.28
C PRO A 475 -30.75 -25.13 -23.65
N GLU A 476 -30.88 -25.89 -24.74
CA GLU A 476 -30.98 -25.29 -26.08
C GLU A 476 -32.27 -24.49 -26.25
N ASN A 477 -33.36 -24.95 -25.63
CA ASN A 477 -34.68 -24.34 -25.72
C ASN A 477 -35.13 -23.83 -24.34
N LEU A 478 -35.33 -22.51 -24.26
CA LEU A 478 -35.86 -21.81 -23.09
C LEU A 478 -37.23 -21.22 -23.43
N LYS A 479 -38.23 -21.50 -22.61
CA LYS A 479 -39.58 -20.93 -22.73
C LYS A 479 -39.68 -19.55 -22.09
N GLY A 480 -38.83 -19.26 -21.09
CA GLY A 480 -38.79 -17.96 -20.42
C GLY A 480 -39.86 -17.80 -19.34
N HIS A 481 -40.24 -18.88 -18.67
CA HIS A 481 -41.16 -18.87 -17.53
C HIS A 481 -40.41 -18.59 -16.24
N ILE A 482 -40.70 -17.47 -15.59
CA ILE A 482 -40.06 -17.08 -14.33
C ILE A 482 -41.04 -17.22 -13.19
N LYS A 483 -40.61 -17.83 -12.08
CA LYS A 483 -41.44 -17.97 -10.88
C LYS A 483 -40.65 -17.67 -9.62
N PHE A 484 -41.11 -16.67 -8.87
CA PHE A 484 -40.66 -16.40 -7.51
C PHE A 484 -41.54 -17.22 -6.56
N LYS A 485 -40.92 -18.07 -5.73
CA LYS A 485 -41.61 -18.85 -4.71
C LYS A 485 -41.19 -18.40 -3.32
N ASN A 486 -42.04 -17.62 -2.67
CA ASN A 486 -41.89 -17.15 -1.29
C ASN A 486 -40.50 -16.56 -1.04
N VAL A 487 -40.07 -15.68 -1.94
CA VAL A 487 -38.71 -15.16 -1.96
C VAL A 487 -38.59 -14.03 -0.94
N THR A 488 -37.71 -14.23 0.04
CA THR A 488 -37.39 -13.21 1.04
C THR A 488 -36.00 -12.62 0.82
N PHE A 489 -35.84 -11.30 0.88
CA PHE A 489 -34.53 -10.64 0.72
C PHE A 489 -34.39 -9.30 1.45
N SER A 490 -33.17 -9.03 1.95
CA SER A 490 -32.73 -7.74 2.48
C SER A 490 -31.24 -7.49 2.21
N TYR A 491 -30.87 -6.25 1.89
CA TYR A 491 -29.49 -5.84 1.57
C TYR A 491 -28.57 -5.78 2.81
N SER A 492 -29.10 -5.40 3.98
CA SER A 492 -28.28 -5.17 5.17
C SER A 492 -27.99 -6.46 5.96
N GLY A 493 -28.60 -7.59 5.56
CA GLY A 493 -28.55 -8.86 6.30
C GLY A 493 -29.18 -8.78 7.70
N LYS A 494 -29.65 -7.60 8.12
CA LYS A 494 -30.38 -7.38 9.38
C LYS A 494 -31.86 -7.61 9.11
N THR A 495 -32.48 -8.43 9.94
CA THR A 495 -33.87 -8.85 9.84
C THR A 495 -34.90 -7.74 10.08
N ASP A 496 -34.48 -6.57 10.57
CA ASP A 496 -35.35 -5.44 10.96
C ASP A 496 -35.62 -4.42 9.84
N ASP A 497 -34.92 -4.46 8.71
CA ASP A 497 -35.23 -3.61 7.55
C ASP A 497 -36.38 -4.21 6.73
N LYS A 498 -37.17 -3.36 6.04
CA LYS A 498 -38.29 -3.79 5.20
C LYS A 498 -37.86 -4.89 4.21
N ASN A 499 -38.20 -6.14 4.53
CA ASN A 499 -37.87 -7.30 3.73
C ASN A 499 -38.75 -7.35 2.49
N LEU A 500 -38.16 -7.67 1.34
CA LEU A 500 -38.92 -8.17 0.19
C LEU A 500 -39.46 -9.55 0.58
N ASP A 501 -40.75 -9.81 0.40
CA ASP A 501 -41.40 -11.13 0.54
C ASP A 501 -42.40 -11.31 -0.60
N VAL A 502 -41.95 -11.94 -1.68
CA VAL A 502 -42.66 -11.91 -2.96
C VAL A 502 -42.81 -13.30 -3.55
N SER A 503 -44.05 -13.58 -3.98
CA SER A 503 -44.41 -14.67 -4.89
C SER A 503 -45.07 -14.06 -6.11
N LEU A 504 -44.42 -14.18 -7.27
CA LEU A 504 -44.93 -13.67 -8.54
C LEU A 504 -44.50 -14.59 -9.69
N GLU A 505 -45.23 -14.51 -10.80
CA GLU A 505 -44.99 -15.34 -11.98
C GLU A 505 -44.97 -14.50 -13.26
N VAL A 506 -43.94 -14.67 -14.08
CA VAL A 506 -43.85 -14.07 -15.42
C VAL A 506 -44.00 -15.20 -16.44
N LYS A 507 -45.08 -15.15 -17.21
CA LYS A 507 -45.45 -16.21 -18.15
C LYS A 507 -44.75 -16.03 -19.51
N PRO A 508 -44.40 -17.14 -20.19
CA PRO A 508 -43.86 -17.12 -21.55
C PRO A 508 -44.67 -16.27 -22.53
N GLY A 509 -44.00 -15.41 -23.29
CA GLY A 509 -44.61 -14.64 -24.38
C GLY A 509 -45.62 -13.56 -23.94
N GLN A 510 -45.64 -13.22 -22.65
CA GLN A 510 -46.53 -12.18 -22.10
C GLN A 510 -45.72 -10.99 -21.57
N ILE A 511 -46.32 -9.81 -21.63
CA ILE A 511 -45.82 -8.62 -20.95
C ILE A 511 -46.44 -8.56 -19.56
N THR A 512 -45.59 -8.70 -18.55
CA THR A 512 -45.94 -8.54 -17.14
C THR A 512 -45.46 -7.20 -16.62
N ALA A 513 -46.36 -6.32 -16.20
CA ALA A 513 -46.00 -5.06 -15.56
C ALA A 513 -45.90 -5.21 -14.03
N LEU A 514 -44.81 -4.71 -13.45
CA LEU A 514 -44.57 -4.68 -12.02
C LEU A 514 -44.70 -3.24 -11.51
N VAL A 515 -45.80 -2.96 -10.83
CA VAL A 515 -46.22 -1.61 -10.42
C VAL A 515 -46.15 -1.48 -8.89
N GLY A 516 -45.94 -0.28 -8.38
CA GLY A 516 -46.01 -0.01 -6.95
C GLY A 516 -45.32 1.29 -6.55
N LEU A 517 -45.47 1.69 -5.29
CA LEU A 517 -44.84 2.90 -4.75
C LEU A 517 -43.30 2.84 -4.78
N ASN A 518 -42.65 3.99 -4.64
CA ASN A 518 -41.19 4.04 -4.49
C ASN A 518 -40.76 3.20 -3.28
N ARG A 519 -39.66 2.45 -3.43
CA ARG A 519 -39.14 1.49 -2.42
C ARG A 519 -40.06 0.30 -2.12
N SER A 520 -41.00 -0.04 -3.00
CA SER A 520 -41.80 -1.27 -2.86
C SER A 520 -41.06 -2.57 -3.18
N GLY A 521 -39.82 -2.49 -3.70
CA GLY A 521 -38.98 -3.67 -3.99
C GLY A 521 -38.81 -4.02 -5.47
N LYS A 522 -39.36 -3.24 -6.41
CA LYS A 522 -39.33 -3.50 -7.86
C LYS A 522 -37.93 -3.75 -8.42
N SER A 523 -37.01 -2.79 -8.24
CA SER A 523 -35.62 -2.93 -8.71
C SER A 523 -34.85 -4.03 -7.97
N THR A 524 -35.27 -4.38 -6.75
CA THR A 524 -34.72 -5.54 -6.02
C THR A 524 -35.11 -6.85 -6.70
N CYS A 525 -36.35 -6.99 -7.19
CA CYS A 525 -36.76 -8.15 -7.98
C CYS A 525 -35.90 -8.31 -9.24
N VAL A 526 -35.60 -7.20 -9.94
CA VAL A 526 -34.71 -7.21 -11.12
C VAL A 526 -33.31 -7.67 -10.75
N LYS A 527 -32.73 -7.10 -9.68
CA LYS A 527 -31.40 -7.47 -9.19
C LYS A 527 -31.29 -8.94 -8.77
N LEU A 528 -32.38 -9.52 -8.23
CA LEU A 528 -32.44 -10.95 -7.90
C LEU A 528 -32.57 -11.83 -9.15
N LEU A 529 -33.31 -11.39 -10.18
CA LEU A 529 -33.42 -12.10 -11.46
C LEU A 529 -32.10 -12.14 -12.22
N GLU A 530 -31.36 -11.02 -12.20
CA GLU A 530 -30.00 -10.93 -12.74
C GLU A 530 -28.96 -11.67 -11.90
N ARG A 531 -29.38 -12.35 -10.81
CA ARG A 531 -28.48 -13.07 -9.89
C ARG A 531 -27.36 -12.17 -9.33
N PHE A 532 -27.57 -10.86 -9.26
CA PHE A 532 -26.64 -9.94 -8.58
C PHE A 532 -26.64 -10.15 -7.07
N TYR A 533 -27.74 -10.68 -6.53
CA TYR A 533 -27.90 -11.10 -5.15
C TYR A 533 -28.61 -12.45 -5.07
N GLN A 534 -28.45 -13.13 -3.93
CA GLN A 534 -29.21 -14.34 -3.63
C GLN A 534 -30.39 -14.05 -2.70
N PRO A 535 -31.52 -14.73 -2.89
CA PRO A 535 -32.59 -14.70 -1.91
C PRO A 535 -32.13 -15.32 -0.58
N GLN A 536 -32.59 -14.77 0.54
CA GLN A 536 -32.30 -15.30 1.89
C GLN A 536 -33.17 -16.51 2.22
N SER A 537 -34.41 -16.53 1.69
CA SER A 537 -35.37 -17.63 1.79
C SER A 537 -36.15 -17.71 0.48
N GLY A 538 -36.72 -18.88 0.18
CA GLY A 538 -37.43 -19.16 -1.07
C GLY A 538 -36.50 -19.42 -2.26
N GLU A 539 -37.09 -19.55 -3.44
CA GLU A 539 -36.36 -19.85 -4.67
C GLU A 539 -36.93 -19.09 -5.88
N ILE A 540 -36.06 -18.69 -6.79
CA ILE A 540 -36.45 -18.15 -8.10
C ILE A 540 -36.16 -19.22 -9.14
N LEU A 541 -37.19 -19.60 -9.88
CA LEU A 541 -37.14 -20.63 -10.91
C LEU A 541 -37.25 -20.01 -12.30
N LEU A 542 -36.45 -20.54 -13.22
CA LEU A 542 -36.53 -20.31 -14.65
C LEU A 542 -36.86 -21.64 -15.33
N ASP A 543 -38.01 -21.72 -16.00
CA ASP A 543 -38.57 -22.94 -16.60
C ASP A 543 -38.64 -24.13 -15.62
N GLY A 544 -38.92 -23.83 -14.35
CA GLY A 544 -39.03 -24.82 -13.27
C GLY A 544 -37.70 -25.24 -12.61
N GLN A 545 -36.56 -24.76 -13.10
CA GLN A 545 -35.24 -25.02 -12.53
C GLN A 545 -34.74 -23.79 -11.74
N PRO A 546 -34.06 -23.96 -10.59
CA PRO A 546 -33.52 -22.83 -9.83
C PRO A 546 -32.53 -21.99 -10.65
N LEU A 547 -32.57 -20.66 -10.54
CA LEU A 547 -31.62 -19.77 -11.23
C LEU A 547 -30.15 -20.12 -10.97
N GLN A 548 -29.85 -20.65 -9.79
CA GLN A 548 -28.50 -21.07 -9.37
C GLN A 548 -27.94 -22.26 -10.17
N SER A 549 -28.81 -23.01 -10.85
CA SER A 549 -28.40 -24.19 -11.62
C SER A 549 -27.93 -23.86 -13.04
N TYR A 550 -28.25 -22.66 -13.54
CA TYR A 550 -27.84 -22.15 -14.85
C TYR A 550 -26.44 -21.56 -14.82
N LYS A 551 -25.72 -21.68 -15.93
CA LYS A 551 -24.45 -20.98 -16.12
C LYS A 551 -24.69 -19.49 -16.32
N ASP A 552 -23.92 -18.64 -15.65
CA ASP A 552 -24.13 -17.18 -15.64
C ASP A 552 -24.04 -16.56 -17.05
N GLN A 553 -23.08 -17.01 -17.86
CA GLN A 553 -22.95 -16.58 -19.25
C GLN A 553 -24.20 -16.90 -20.08
N TYR A 554 -24.77 -18.08 -19.90
CA TYR A 554 -26.01 -18.49 -20.57
C TYR A 554 -27.20 -17.68 -20.07
N LEU A 555 -27.29 -17.45 -18.75
CA LEU A 555 -28.36 -16.67 -18.14
C LEU A 555 -28.39 -15.23 -18.69
N HIS A 556 -27.25 -14.53 -18.72
CA HIS A 556 -27.15 -13.15 -19.23
C HIS A 556 -27.13 -13.03 -20.76
N ASP A 557 -27.06 -14.15 -21.48
CA ASP A 557 -27.35 -14.21 -22.91
C ASP A 557 -28.87 -14.27 -23.17
N LYS A 558 -29.61 -15.01 -22.32
CA LYS A 558 -31.06 -15.18 -22.45
C LYS A 558 -31.90 -14.12 -21.75
N ILE A 559 -31.38 -13.51 -20.69
CA ILE A 559 -31.99 -12.38 -19.98
C ILE A 559 -31.26 -11.10 -20.39
N ALA A 560 -32.00 -10.12 -20.89
CA ALA A 560 -31.47 -8.79 -21.15
C ALA A 560 -32.21 -7.76 -20.30
N VAL A 561 -31.47 -6.79 -19.76
CA VAL A 561 -32.01 -5.75 -18.89
C VAL A 561 -31.67 -4.39 -19.45
N VAL A 562 -32.68 -3.52 -19.47
CA VAL A 562 -32.50 -2.08 -19.65
C VAL A 562 -32.78 -1.42 -18.31
N SER A 563 -31.72 -1.01 -17.64
CA SER A 563 -31.77 -0.41 -16.29
C SER A 563 -32.21 1.04 -16.32
N GLN A 564 -32.73 1.55 -15.19
CA GLN A 564 -33.16 2.95 -15.02
C GLN A 564 -32.08 3.97 -15.45
N ASP A 565 -30.85 3.82 -14.96
CA ASP A 565 -29.78 4.81 -15.17
C ASP A 565 -29.07 4.70 -16.54
N CYS A 566 -29.49 3.78 -17.42
CA CYS A 566 -29.03 3.59 -18.81
C CYS A 566 -27.58 4.05 -19.09
N VAL A 567 -26.60 3.34 -18.50
CA VAL A 567 -25.18 3.71 -18.59
C VAL A 567 -24.57 3.24 -19.92
N LEU A 568 -23.90 4.16 -20.62
CA LEU A 568 -23.07 3.89 -21.79
C LEU A 568 -21.59 3.93 -21.43
N PHE A 569 -20.78 3.12 -22.10
CA PHE A 569 -19.33 3.17 -22.00
C PHE A 569 -18.78 4.31 -22.88
N ALA A 570 -17.63 4.88 -22.49
CA ALA A 570 -16.88 5.88 -23.26
C ALA A 570 -16.22 5.22 -24.48
N ARG A 571 -17.05 4.91 -25.48
CA ARG A 571 -16.76 4.17 -26.70
C ARG A 571 -17.74 4.62 -27.78
N SER A 572 -17.53 4.19 -29.02
CA SER A 572 -18.46 4.46 -30.12
C SER A 572 -19.89 3.97 -29.80
N VAL A 573 -20.91 4.60 -30.39
CA VAL A 573 -22.31 4.13 -30.29
C VAL A 573 -22.41 2.70 -30.82
N ARG A 574 -21.68 2.36 -31.89
CA ARG A 574 -21.53 1.00 -32.43
C ARG A 574 -21.08 0.00 -31.38
N GLU A 575 -19.96 0.26 -30.70
CA GLU A 575 -19.43 -0.61 -29.65
C GLU A 575 -20.35 -0.71 -28.44
N ASN A 576 -21.07 0.37 -28.13
CA ASN A 576 -22.07 0.37 -27.09
C ASN A 576 -23.26 -0.54 -27.42
N ILE A 577 -23.75 -0.55 -28.67
CA ILE A 577 -24.85 -1.44 -29.08
C ILE A 577 -24.35 -2.89 -29.12
N LYS A 578 -23.16 -3.15 -29.67
CA LYS A 578 -22.57 -4.50 -29.78
C LYS A 578 -21.91 -5.02 -28.50
N TYR A 579 -22.12 -4.38 -27.36
CA TYR A 579 -21.43 -4.72 -26.12
C TYR A 579 -21.74 -6.17 -25.67
N GLY A 580 -20.69 -7.00 -25.60
CA GLY A 580 -20.79 -8.43 -25.27
C GLY A 580 -21.16 -9.33 -26.46
N CYS A 581 -21.22 -8.80 -27.68
CA CYS A 581 -21.51 -9.55 -28.90
C CYS A 581 -20.82 -8.89 -30.13
N GLU A 582 -19.52 -8.67 -30.01
CA GLU A 582 -18.70 -7.88 -30.94
C GLU A 582 -18.67 -8.47 -32.37
N ASP A 583 -18.79 -9.79 -32.50
CA ASP A 583 -18.77 -10.52 -33.77
C ASP A 583 -20.08 -10.41 -34.60
N ILE A 584 -21.12 -9.75 -34.07
CA ILE A 584 -22.40 -9.60 -34.78
C ILE A 584 -22.26 -8.64 -35.97
N SER A 585 -22.83 -9.01 -37.12
CA SER A 585 -22.89 -8.18 -38.34
C SER A 585 -23.56 -6.81 -38.11
N ASP A 586 -23.08 -5.77 -38.78
CA ASP A 586 -23.65 -4.42 -38.71
C ASP A 586 -25.14 -4.35 -39.08
N GLU A 587 -25.60 -5.17 -40.02
CA GLU A 587 -27.02 -5.23 -40.41
C GLU A 587 -27.95 -5.56 -39.23
N LYS A 588 -27.53 -6.49 -38.37
CA LYS A 588 -28.27 -6.84 -37.15
C LYS A 588 -28.25 -5.70 -36.13
N MET A 589 -27.16 -4.96 -36.06
CA MET A 589 -27.06 -3.75 -35.23
C MET A 589 -28.00 -2.66 -35.75
N TYR A 590 -28.06 -2.41 -37.05
CA TYR A 590 -28.98 -1.44 -37.66
C TYR A 590 -30.43 -1.82 -37.36
N ARG A 591 -30.80 -3.09 -37.57
CA ARG A 591 -32.14 -3.57 -37.22
C ARG A 591 -32.48 -3.39 -35.73
N ALA A 592 -31.55 -3.69 -34.83
CA ALA A 592 -31.77 -3.48 -33.40
C ALA A 592 -31.94 -1.99 -33.05
N ALA A 593 -31.19 -1.11 -33.72
CA ALA A 593 -31.32 0.34 -33.57
C ALA A 593 -32.66 0.85 -34.14
N GLU A 594 -33.14 0.32 -35.27
CA GLU A 594 -34.46 0.66 -35.83
C GLU A 594 -35.59 0.25 -34.88
N LEU A 595 -35.53 -0.97 -34.32
CA LEU A 595 -36.51 -1.45 -33.34
C LEU A 595 -36.55 -0.57 -32.07
N ALA A 596 -35.42 0.00 -31.68
CA ALA A 596 -35.31 0.92 -30.55
C ALA A 596 -35.59 2.40 -30.92
N SER A 597 -36.04 2.69 -32.16
CA SER A 597 -36.20 4.04 -32.70
C SER A 597 -34.93 4.89 -32.58
N ALA A 598 -33.75 4.24 -32.63
CA ALA A 598 -32.45 4.87 -32.43
C ALA A 598 -31.73 5.20 -33.74
N HIS A 599 -32.04 4.49 -34.83
CA HIS A 599 -31.31 4.60 -36.09
C HIS A 599 -31.27 6.03 -36.64
N GLU A 600 -32.43 6.71 -36.72
CA GLU A 600 -32.56 8.06 -37.28
C GLU A 600 -31.65 9.07 -36.58
N PHE A 601 -31.74 9.19 -35.25
CA PHE A 601 -30.92 10.16 -34.52
C PHE A 601 -29.43 9.78 -34.52
N ILE A 602 -29.10 8.48 -34.54
CA ILE A 602 -27.70 8.05 -34.59
C ILE A 602 -27.09 8.53 -35.90
N MET A 603 -27.81 8.44 -37.02
CA MET A 603 -27.35 8.93 -38.33
C MET A 603 -27.22 10.45 -38.41
N GLU A 604 -27.97 11.19 -37.58
CA GLU A 604 -27.84 12.65 -37.44
C GLU A 604 -26.61 13.09 -36.63
N LEU A 605 -26.00 12.18 -35.86
CA LEU A 605 -24.75 12.48 -35.15
C LEU A 605 -23.60 12.74 -36.13
N SER A 606 -22.66 13.60 -35.72
CA SER A 606 -21.54 14.03 -36.58
C SER A 606 -20.71 12.90 -37.21
N LYS A 607 -20.63 11.73 -36.56
CA LYS A 607 -19.93 10.54 -37.06
C LYS A 607 -20.83 9.30 -37.14
N GLY A 608 -22.16 9.49 -37.16
CA GLY A 608 -23.09 8.36 -37.17
C GLY A 608 -22.87 7.42 -35.98
N TYR A 609 -22.81 6.12 -36.27
CA TYR A 609 -22.52 5.05 -35.30
C TYR A 609 -21.12 5.09 -34.69
N ASP A 610 -20.17 5.78 -35.32
CA ASP A 610 -18.78 5.89 -34.84
C ASP A 610 -18.59 7.13 -33.94
N THR A 611 -19.69 7.82 -33.60
CA THR A 611 -19.70 8.90 -32.59
C THR A 611 -19.39 8.31 -31.22
N ASP A 612 -18.47 8.94 -30.48
CA ASP A 612 -18.16 8.57 -29.10
C ASP A 612 -19.30 8.99 -28.17
N ALA A 613 -19.79 8.08 -27.33
CA ALA A 613 -20.83 8.40 -26.34
C ALA A 613 -20.29 9.26 -25.18
N GLY A 614 -18.97 9.28 -24.96
CA GLY A 614 -18.31 9.94 -23.83
C GLY A 614 -18.51 9.23 -22.49
N GLU A 615 -17.88 9.74 -21.43
CA GLU A 615 -17.94 9.15 -20.09
C GLU A 615 -19.39 9.03 -19.60
N LYS A 616 -19.84 7.80 -19.29
CA LYS A 616 -21.22 7.49 -18.91
C LYS A 616 -22.28 8.03 -19.90
N GLY A 617 -21.92 8.15 -21.18
CA GLY A 617 -22.77 8.70 -22.22
C GLY A 617 -22.89 10.23 -22.19
N GLY A 618 -21.97 10.98 -21.57
CA GLY A 618 -22.08 12.44 -21.42
C GLY A 618 -22.29 13.26 -22.71
N GLN A 619 -22.06 12.68 -23.89
CA GLN A 619 -22.25 13.34 -25.19
C GLN A 619 -23.61 13.08 -25.85
N VAL A 620 -24.51 12.32 -25.23
CA VAL A 620 -25.86 12.03 -25.73
C VAL A 620 -26.92 12.36 -24.68
N SER A 621 -28.13 12.72 -25.13
CA SER A 621 -29.25 13.06 -24.24
C SER A 621 -29.79 11.82 -23.48
N GLY A 622 -30.55 12.03 -22.39
CA GLY A 622 -31.13 10.94 -21.59
C GLY A 622 -31.96 9.96 -22.43
N GLY A 623 -32.91 10.47 -23.23
CA GLY A 623 -33.71 9.65 -24.13
C GLY A 623 -32.90 8.95 -25.24
N GLN A 624 -31.80 9.55 -25.70
CA GLN A 624 -30.87 8.88 -26.64
C GLN A 624 -30.13 7.72 -25.96
N LYS A 625 -29.67 7.88 -24.71
CA LYS A 625 -29.05 6.80 -23.93
C LYS A 625 -29.99 5.63 -23.72
N GLN A 626 -31.25 5.91 -23.42
CA GLN A 626 -32.28 4.89 -23.26
C GLN A 626 -32.46 4.08 -24.55
N ARG A 627 -32.65 4.75 -25.69
CA ARG A 627 -32.79 4.07 -27.00
C ARG A 627 -31.56 3.24 -27.38
N ILE A 628 -30.35 3.74 -27.13
CA ILE A 628 -29.10 2.96 -27.35
C ILE A 628 -29.05 1.73 -26.44
N SER A 629 -29.47 1.88 -25.18
CA SER A 629 -29.49 0.76 -24.21
C SER A 629 -30.55 -0.28 -24.57
N ILE A 630 -31.70 0.14 -25.11
CA ILE A 630 -32.72 -0.78 -25.66
C ILE A 630 -32.18 -1.53 -26.88
N ALA A 631 -31.52 -0.84 -27.82
CA ALA A 631 -30.88 -1.49 -28.96
C ALA A 631 -29.83 -2.53 -28.51
N ARG A 632 -29.01 -2.21 -27.48
CA ARG A 632 -28.04 -3.12 -26.86
C ARG A 632 -28.70 -4.37 -26.25
N ALA A 633 -29.90 -4.24 -25.69
CA ALA A 633 -30.65 -5.39 -25.18
C ALA A 633 -31.23 -6.23 -26.33
N LEU A 634 -31.80 -5.59 -27.35
CA LEU A 634 -32.50 -6.27 -28.45
C LEU A 634 -31.58 -7.02 -29.42
N ILE A 635 -30.35 -6.53 -29.64
CA ILE A 635 -29.39 -7.20 -30.54
C ILE A 635 -29.08 -8.65 -30.11
N ARG A 636 -29.22 -8.96 -28.81
CA ARG A 636 -28.97 -10.29 -28.25
C ARG A 636 -30.11 -11.29 -28.48
N LYS A 637 -31.29 -10.83 -28.93
CA LYS A 637 -32.51 -11.65 -29.03
C LYS A 637 -32.83 -12.43 -27.73
N PRO A 638 -33.02 -11.72 -26.60
CA PRO A 638 -33.26 -12.35 -25.31
C PRO A 638 -34.59 -13.12 -25.31
N LYS A 639 -34.67 -14.17 -24.48
CA LYS A 639 -35.94 -14.86 -24.18
C LYS A 639 -36.70 -14.18 -23.04
N ILE A 640 -36.00 -13.41 -22.21
CA ILE A 640 -36.58 -12.59 -21.15
C ILE A 640 -36.00 -11.18 -21.29
N LEU A 641 -36.87 -10.19 -21.45
CA LEU A 641 -36.47 -8.79 -21.50
C LEU A 641 -37.03 -8.05 -20.28
N ILE A 642 -36.16 -7.37 -19.54
CA ILE A 642 -36.53 -6.59 -18.37
C ILE A 642 -36.34 -5.11 -18.70
N LEU A 643 -37.38 -4.31 -18.50
CA LEU A 643 -37.38 -2.87 -18.75
C LEU A 643 -37.65 -2.14 -17.43
N ASP A 644 -36.59 -1.71 -16.73
CA ASP A 644 -36.71 -1.00 -15.45
C ASP A 644 -36.78 0.51 -15.67
N THR A 645 -37.98 1.08 -15.80
CA THR A 645 -38.24 2.50 -16.09
C THR A 645 -37.52 3.04 -17.34
N ALA A 646 -37.18 2.14 -18.27
CA ALA A 646 -36.35 2.39 -19.45
C ALA A 646 -36.96 3.37 -20.49
N THR A 647 -38.19 3.84 -20.29
CA THR A 647 -38.89 4.80 -21.16
C THR A 647 -39.16 6.15 -20.49
N SER A 648 -38.57 6.42 -19.31
CA SER A 648 -38.85 7.63 -18.53
C SER A 648 -38.51 8.94 -19.25
N ASP A 649 -37.44 8.93 -20.04
CA ASP A 649 -36.87 10.12 -20.68
C ASP A 649 -37.19 10.16 -22.18
N LEU A 650 -38.05 9.23 -22.63
CA LEU A 650 -38.59 9.23 -23.99
C LEU A 650 -39.81 10.13 -24.06
N ASP A 651 -39.90 10.87 -25.16
CA ASP A 651 -41.15 11.52 -25.54
C ASP A 651 -42.24 10.46 -25.83
N THR A 652 -43.49 10.92 -25.80
CA THR A 652 -44.65 10.03 -25.94
C THR A 652 -44.67 9.28 -27.28
N GLU A 653 -44.14 9.89 -28.35
CA GLU A 653 -44.10 9.30 -29.69
C GLU A 653 -43.07 8.17 -29.77
N ASN A 654 -41.82 8.40 -29.35
CA ASN A 654 -40.78 7.38 -29.35
C ASN A 654 -41.11 6.27 -28.36
N GLU A 655 -41.66 6.60 -27.19
CA GLU A 655 -42.17 5.62 -26.22
C GLU A 655 -43.19 4.69 -26.89
N HIS A 656 -44.16 5.25 -27.61
CA HIS A 656 -45.16 4.47 -28.34
C HIS A 656 -44.55 3.56 -29.42
N ARG A 657 -43.64 4.09 -30.25
CA ARG A 657 -42.96 3.34 -31.32
C ARG A 657 -42.16 2.17 -30.76
N VAL A 658 -41.40 2.40 -29.68
CA VAL A 658 -40.62 1.36 -28.99
C VAL A 658 -41.53 0.27 -28.44
N TYR A 659 -42.62 0.61 -27.75
CA TYR A 659 -43.56 -0.40 -27.25
C TYR A 659 -44.21 -1.21 -28.38
N GLN A 660 -44.58 -0.58 -29.50
CA GLN A 660 -45.11 -1.32 -30.66
C GLN A 660 -44.08 -2.30 -31.24
N ALA A 661 -42.82 -1.87 -31.36
CA ALA A 661 -41.74 -2.73 -31.84
C ALA A 661 -41.51 -3.91 -30.88
N LEU A 662 -41.50 -3.65 -29.57
CA LEU A 662 -41.37 -4.67 -28.53
C LEU A 662 -42.54 -5.66 -28.55
N LEU A 663 -43.78 -5.19 -28.69
CA LEU A 663 -44.98 -6.03 -28.81
C LEU A 663 -44.91 -6.97 -30.03
N LYS A 664 -44.43 -6.46 -31.17
CA LYS A 664 -44.25 -7.27 -32.37
C LYS A 664 -43.17 -8.33 -32.19
N GLU A 665 -42.02 -7.96 -31.63
CA GLU A 665 -40.90 -8.90 -31.44
C GLU A 665 -41.19 -9.92 -30.34
N THR A 666 -41.87 -9.54 -29.26
CA THR A 666 -42.32 -10.48 -28.22
C THR A 666 -43.26 -11.54 -28.76
N ALA A 667 -44.22 -11.13 -29.61
CA ALA A 667 -45.12 -12.05 -30.28
C ALA A 667 -44.39 -12.96 -31.28
N ALA A 668 -43.37 -12.45 -31.98
CA ALA A 668 -42.62 -13.21 -32.98
C ALA A 668 -41.63 -14.22 -32.37
N GLU A 669 -40.92 -13.85 -31.31
CA GLU A 669 -39.81 -14.62 -30.72
C GLU A 669 -40.20 -15.37 -29.43
N ASN A 670 -41.49 -15.28 -29.02
CA ASN A 670 -42.03 -15.80 -27.76
C ASN A 670 -41.21 -15.31 -26.54
N CYS A 671 -40.91 -14.01 -26.52
CA CYS A 671 -40.10 -13.37 -25.48
C CYS A 671 -41.00 -12.91 -24.32
N SER A 672 -40.62 -13.26 -23.09
CA SER A 672 -41.28 -12.79 -21.87
C SER A 672 -40.77 -11.41 -21.49
N VAL A 673 -41.66 -10.45 -21.21
CA VAL A 673 -41.24 -9.10 -20.81
C VAL A 673 -41.66 -8.79 -19.39
N LEU A 674 -40.71 -8.37 -18.56
CA LEU A 674 -40.97 -7.77 -17.26
C LEU A 674 -40.79 -6.26 -17.38
N LEU A 675 -41.90 -5.53 -17.32
CA LEU A 675 -41.93 -4.08 -17.44
C LEU A 675 -42.11 -3.43 -16.06
N ILE A 676 -41.23 -2.51 -15.67
CA ILE A 676 -41.45 -1.61 -14.54
C ILE A 676 -41.70 -0.22 -15.12
N PRO A 677 -42.98 0.17 -15.27
CA PRO A 677 -43.31 1.41 -15.94
C PRO A 677 -43.13 2.62 -15.00
N ASN A 678 -42.70 3.76 -15.56
CA ASN A 678 -42.72 5.05 -14.86
C ASN A 678 -44.10 5.74 -14.96
N LYS A 679 -44.84 5.47 -16.04
CA LYS A 679 -46.20 5.97 -16.31
C LYS A 679 -47.19 4.82 -16.36
N MET A 680 -48.35 4.97 -15.73
CA MET A 680 -49.39 3.94 -15.70
C MET A 680 -49.96 3.62 -17.08
N SER A 681 -49.88 4.57 -18.04
CA SER A 681 -50.23 4.33 -19.46
C SER A 681 -49.40 3.24 -20.14
N ALA A 682 -48.19 2.95 -19.63
CA ALA A 682 -47.39 1.81 -20.08
C ALA A 682 -47.81 0.51 -19.37
N ALA A 683 -48.25 0.59 -18.10
CA ALA A 683 -48.80 -0.56 -17.37
C ALA A 683 -50.11 -1.06 -17.99
N GLU A 684 -50.96 -0.16 -18.49
CA GLU A 684 -52.23 -0.45 -19.17
C GLU A 684 -52.05 -1.40 -20.36
N LYS A 685 -50.90 -1.35 -21.04
CA LYS A 685 -50.61 -2.17 -22.21
C LYS A 685 -50.12 -3.58 -21.87
N ALA A 686 -49.89 -3.88 -20.59
CA ALA A 686 -49.41 -5.18 -20.16
C ALA A 686 -50.54 -6.22 -20.15
N ASN A 687 -50.22 -7.46 -20.49
CA ASN A 687 -51.17 -8.57 -20.41
C ASN A 687 -51.52 -8.93 -18.96
N HIS A 688 -50.58 -8.66 -18.06
CA HIS A 688 -50.64 -9.05 -16.67
C HIS A 688 -49.95 -7.99 -15.80
N ILE A 689 -50.55 -7.62 -14.69
CA ILE A 689 -50.06 -6.57 -13.80
C ILE A 689 -49.93 -7.15 -12.39
N VAL A 690 -48.77 -6.93 -11.78
CA VAL A 690 -48.44 -7.31 -10.40
C VAL A 690 -48.18 -6.04 -9.61
N VAL A 691 -48.94 -5.82 -8.54
CA VAL A 691 -48.84 -4.63 -7.69
C VAL A 691 -48.08 -4.97 -6.41
N LEU A 692 -46.94 -4.31 -6.21
CA LEU A 692 -46.08 -4.42 -5.04
C LEU A 692 -46.32 -3.27 -4.06
N ASN A 693 -46.54 -3.60 -2.80
CA ASN A 693 -46.57 -2.63 -1.70
C ASN A 693 -45.78 -3.15 -0.50
N ASN A 694 -44.90 -2.29 0.05
CA ASN A 694 -44.03 -2.63 1.19
C ASN A 694 -43.31 -3.99 1.08
N GLY A 695 -42.87 -4.37 -0.12
CA GLY A 695 -42.15 -5.62 -0.35
C GLY A 695 -43.04 -6.85 -0.56
N MET A 696 -44.37 -6.72 -0.58
CA MET A 696 -45.32 -7.82 -0.81
C MET A 696 -46.19 -7.58 -2.03
N VAL A 697 -46.62 -8.67 -2.69
CA VAL A 697 -47.63 -8.60 -3.76
C VAL A 697 -49.00 -8.45 -3.13
N VAL A 698 -49.69 -7.35 -3.44
CA VAL A 698 -51.02 -7.05 -2.88
C VAL A 698 -52.15 -7.33 -3.87
N GLU A 699 -51.91 -7.10 -5.16
CA GLU A 699 -52.90 -7.28 -6.21
C GLU A 699 -52.23 -7.83 -7.48
N GLU A 700 -52.98 -8.64 -8.22
CA GLU A 700 -52.54 -9.24 -9.48
C GLU A 700 -53.77 -9.41 -10.41
N GLY A 701 -53.59 -9.16 -11.71
CA GLY A 701 -54.65 -9.27 -12.72
C GLY A 701 -54.38 -8.45 -13.98
N SER A 702 -55.37 -8.37 -14.87
CA SER A 702 -55.37 -7.43 -16.00
C SER A 702 -55.76 -6.01 -15.57
N HIS A 703 -55.49 -5.01 -16.41
CA HIS A 703 -55.88 -3.61 -16.15
C HIS A 703 -57.37 -3.50 -15.80
N ASP A 704 -58.25 -4.07 -16.63
CA ASP A 704 -59.70 -4.00 -16.43
C ASP A 704 -60.16 -4.68 -15.14
N GLU A 705 -59.52 -5.78 -14.75
CA GLU A 705 -59.82 -6.49 -13.50
C GLU A 705 -59.39 -5.69 -12.27
N LEU A 706 -58.21 -5.08 -12.32
CA LEU A 706 -57.67 -4.29 -11.21
C LEU A 706 -58.40 -2.96 -11.03
N MET A 707 -58.81 -2.29 -12.13
CA MET A 707 -59.64 -1.09 -12.06
C MET A 707 -61.02 -1.39 -11.45
N LYS A 708 -61.61 -2.55 -11.75
CA LYS A 708 -62.90 -2.97 -11.14
C LYS A 708 -62.79 -3.33 -9.67
N LYS A 709 -61.62 -3.77 -9.19
CA LYS A 709 -61.38 -4.08 -7.78
C LYS A 709 -61.29 -2.82 -6.91
N ASP A 710 -61.12 -1.64 -7.51
CA ASP A 710 -60.99 -0.35 -6.81
C ASP A 710 -59.95 -0.38 -5.68
N GLY A 711 -58.83 -1.06 -5.96
CA GLY A 711 -57.75 -1.30 -5.02
C GLY A 711 -56.61 -0.28 -5.14
N LEU A 712 -55.42 -0.67 -4.63
CA LEU A 712 -54.22 0.15 -4.70
C LEU A 712 -53.83 0.48 -6.15
N TYR A 713 -54.07 -0.43 -7.10
CA TYR A 713 -53.81 -0.15 -8.51
C TYR A 713 -54.65 1.03 -9.03
N ALA A 714 -55.96 1.03 -8.77
CA ALA A 714 -56.87 2.09 -9.20
C ALA A 714 -56.48 3.43 -8.57
N GLU A 715 -56.15 3.44 -7.28
CA GLU A 715 -55.65 4.63 -6.58
C GLU A 715 -54.37 5.20 -7.22
N LEU A 716 -53.44 4.34 -7.66
CA LEU A 716 -52.22 4.77 -8.34
C LEU A 716 -52.51 5.35 -9.73
N VAL A 717 -53.45 4.77 -10.48
CA VAL A 717 -53.90 5.30 -11.78
C VAL A 717 -54.54 6.68 -11.59
N ASP A 718 -55.47 6.82 -10.65
CA ASP A 718 -56.19 8.07 -10.41
C ASP A 718 -55.27 9.18 -9.94
N LYS A 719 -54.36 8.90 -9.00
CA LYS A 719 -53.36 9.88 -8.54
C LYS A 719 -52.48 10.39 -9.67
N GLN A 720 -52.07 9.53 -10.60
CA GLN A 720 -51.25 9.94 -11.73
C GLN A 720 -52.08 10.71 -12.77
N ASN A 721 -53.32 10.34 -13.02
CA ASN A 721 -54.21 11.07 -13.91
C ASN A 721 -54.52 12.49 -13.37
N MET A 722 -54.72 12.63 -12.06
CA MET A 722 -54.93 13.92 -11.39
C MET A 722 -53.70 14.84 -11.45
N SER A 723 -52.48 14.29 -11.33
CA SER A 723 -51.26 15.10 -11.47
C SER A 723 -51.03 15.57 -12.91
N PHE A 724 -51.40 14.76 -13.91
CA PHE A 724 -51.39 15.16 -15.32
C PHE A 724 -52.42 16.25 -15.65
N GLN A 725 -53.63 16.20 -15.06
CA GLN A 725 -54.64 17.24 -15.25
C GLN A 725 -54.21 18.58 -14.64
N ARG A 726 -53.60 18.57 -13.46
CA ARG A 726 -53.09 19.78 -12.80
C ARG A 726 -51.97 20.46 -13.60
N ASN A 727 -51.05 19.70 -14.19
CA ASN A 727 -49.99 20.27 -15.04
C ASN A 727 -50.55 20.89 -16.34
N LYS A 728 -51.62 20.33 -16.92
CA LYS A 728 -52.29 20.90 -18.10
C LYS A 728 -53.09 22.17 -17.78
N GLU A 729 -53.68 22.26 -16.59
CA GLU A 729 -54.37 23.48 -16.13
C GLU A 729 -53.39 24.60 -15.80
N GLU A 730 -52.21 24.29 -15.26
CA GLU A 730 -51.14 25.27 -15.02
C GLU A 730 -50.50 25.75 -16.35
N GLU A 731 -50.23 24.88 -17.32
CA GLU A 731 -49.75 25.29 -18.66
C GLU A 731 -50.81 26.05 -19.48
N GLY A 732 -52.11 25.80 -19.23
CA GLY A 732 -53.21 26.53 -19.87
C GLY A 732 -53.43 27.95 -19.32
N ASN A 733 -53.07 28.20 -18.07
CA ASN A 733 -53.18 29.51 -17.43
C ASN A 733 -51.99 30.43 -17.71
N ASP A 734 -50.84 29.91 -18.15
CA ASP A 734 -49.69 30.71 -18.57
C ASP A 734 -49.82 31.27 -20.02
N ILE A 735 -50.90 30.94 -20.74
CA ILE A 735 -51.21 31.44 -22.09
C ILE A 735 -52.43 32.40 -22.09
N GLN A 736 -52.88 32.88 -20.92
CA GLN A 736 -53.98 33.88 -20.83
C GLN A 736 -53.52 35.28 -20.42
#